data_AF-A0A8S9G3B9-F1
#
_entry.id   AF-A0A8S9G3B9-F1
#
_cell.length_a   1.000
_cell.length_b   1.000
_cell.length_c   1.000
_cell.angle_alpha   90.00
_cell.angle_beta   90.00
_cell.angle_gamma   90.00
#
_symmetry.space_group_name_H-M   'P 1'
#
loop_
_entity.id
_entity.type
_entity.pdbx_description
1 polymer ?
#
loop_
_entity_poly.entity_id
_entity_poly.type
_entity_poly.pdbx_seq_one_letter_code
_entity_poly.pdbx_strand_id
1 'polypeptide(L)'
;MIPTQNRRILTFTAVYPCESVSITTLIDSLIKIAGEILSFKSKHFSTNKRSVKETLRHVLNLLIVFQEIRVGLIPADRSFPRSAILSLSELHVIFQKLMILLEECTREGGKLYMLTNSDQISAHFRVLTRSISTCLDTFPVGSIELPEEVKELIYLLIRQTRKYEARPDRDDKRALDSVYWIFNLFENRINPNRDEVVRVLDHVGVRKWRDCVKEIGFLGEEITVEGKDKNEIELLSSLMGFICYCRCVIVGGIDEDEDKGEEEEDDLVIRGLNVDDLRCPISLEIMNDPVVLETGHTYDRSSIAKWFSAGNITCPKTGKNLESTVLVGNVSVKQVIQSYFKKEIDQKSMKKKKKKTSIPESLAAEEAGKLISDFLAGELINGGPKEMVKALVEIRILTKTTSFNRSRLVEAGVVESLMKLLRPGDPTIQENAMAAILNLSKDIAGKVRIGGSGGGLEMIVEVLNEGARRESRQHAAAAIFYLSSLGDYSRSIGEIPDSIPGLLRIVKGCDYGDSPKRNALIAIRSLLIQHSDNHWRVLAAGAVSVLLDLVRSGEIGDGVKADSIAVLAKIAEYPDGMISVLRRGGLKLAVKVLGSSEVSPVTKQHCVVLLLNLCVNGGSDVVGALAKDPSVMGSLYTALSNGECGGGRKASALIKMIHEFQERKTETGLERERFIHAW
;
A
#
# COMPACT_ATOMS: atom_id res chain seq x y z
N MET A 1 -22.01 16.98 10.10
CA MET A 1 -20.83 16.58 10.90
C MET A 1 -21.23 15.39 11.75
N ILE A 2 -20.82 14.20 11.33
CA ILE A 2 -21.06 12.93 12.04
C ILE A 2 -19.70 12.56 12.64
N PRO A 3 -19.59 12.34 13.96
CA PRO A 3 -18.33 11.92 14.54
C PRO A 3 -18.01 10.49 14.08
N THR A 4 -16.76 10.33 13.67
CA THR A 4 -16.09 9.09 13.31
C THR A 4 -16.40 7.98 14.31
N GLN A 5 -17.02 6.91 13.83
CA GLN A 5 -17.23 5.66 14.55
C GLN A 5 -15.87 5.12 15.02
N ASN A 6 -15.62 5.21 16.32
CA ASN A 6 -14.60 4.42 16.98
C ASN A 6 -14.92 2.94 16.72
N ARG A 7 -14.10 2.27 15.91
CA ARG A 7 -14.08 0.81 15.83
C ARG A 7 -13.54 0.28 17.16
N ARG A 8 -14.42 0.21 18.16
CA ARG A 8 -14.22 -0.64 19.32
C ARG A 8 -14.78 -2.00 18.95
N ILE A 9 -13.93 -3.01 18.96
CA ILE A 9 -14.37 -4.40 19.01
C ILE A 9 -15.45 -4.48 20.10
N LEU A 10 -16.60 -5.04 19.74
CA LEU A 10 -17.76 -5.28 20.62
C LEU A 10 -18.69 -4.07 20.90
N THR A 11 -18.55 -2.94 20.22
CA THR A 11 -19.66 -1.95 20.11
C THR A 11 -20.61 -2.38 19.00
N PHE A 12 -21.49 -3.32 19.31
CA PHE A 12 -22.46 -3.82 18.35
C PHE A 12 -23.54 -2.77 18.08
N THR A 13 -23.38 -1.98 17.02
CA THR A 13 -24.45 -1.13 16.50
C THR A 13 -25.54 -2.05 15.95
N ALA A 14 -26.60 -2.22 16.73
CA ALA A 14 -27.79 -2.94 16.32
C ALA A 14 -28.92 -1.95 16.11
N VAL A 15 -29.71 -2.17 15.07
CA VAL A 15 -30.85 -1.33 14.71
C VAL A 15 -32.10 -1.90 15.36
N TYR A 16 -32.75 -1.10 16.20
CA TYR A 16 -34.05 -1.44 16.77
C TYR A 16 -35.13 -1.40 15.67
N PRO A 17 -35.99 -2.42 15.56
CA PRO A 17 -37.18 -2.36 14.72
C PRO A 17 -38.05 -1.15 15.09
N CYS A 18 -38.71 -0.53 14.11
CA CYS A 18 -39.61 0.59 14.39
C CYS A 18 -40.82 0.12 15.22
N GLU A 19 -41.39 1.02 16.03
CA GLU A 19 -42.56 0.70 16.88
C GLU A 19 -43.79 0.26 16.06
N SER A 20 -43.86 0.66 14.79
CA SER A 20 -44.93 0.32 13.84
C SER A 20 -44.62 -0.90 12.95
N VAL A 21 -43.55 -1.65 13.23
CA VAL A 21 -43.16 -2.80 12.40
C VAL A 21 -44.27 -3.86 12.35
N SER A 22 -44.58 -4.36 11.15
CA SER A 22 -45.52 -5.47 11.03
C SER A 22 -44.89 -6.73 11.64
N ILE A 23 -45.68 -7.50 12.39
CA ILE A 23 -45.20 -8.76 13.00
C ILE A 23 -44.65 -9.74 11.94
N THR A 24 -45.31 -9.80 10.78
CA THR A 24 -44.90 -10.61 9.65
C THR A 24 -43.49 -10.23 9.16
N THR A 25 -43.25 -8.93 8.97
CA THR A 25 -41.93 -8.42 8.55
C THR A 25 -40.86 -8.69 9.62
N LEU A 26 -41.19 -8.53 10.90
CA LEU A 26 -40.27 -8.78 12.00
C LEU A 26 -39.87 -10.27 12.07
N ILE A 27 -40.84 -11.18 11.97
CA ILE A 27 -40.60 -12.63 11.95
C ILE A 27 -39.80 -13.05 10.71
N ASP A 28 -40.16 -12.57 9.52
CA ASP A 28 -39.42 -12.86 8.29
C ASP A 28 -37.96 -12.38 8.40
N SER A 29 -37.73 -11.23 9.01
CA SER A 29 -36.38 -10.72 9.27
C SER A 29 -35.63 -11.56 10.31
N LEU A 30 -36.28 -12.02 11.38
CA LEU A 30 -35.69 -12.90 12.39
C LEU A 30 -35.28 -14.25 11.78
N ILE A 31 -36.16 -14.86 10.97
CA ILE A 31 -35.87 -16.10 10.23
C ILE A 31 -34.64 -15.91 9.34
N LYS A 32 -34.57 -14.80 8.61
CA LYS A 32 -33.44 -14.48 7.74
C LYS A 32 -32.13 -14.37 8.53
N ILE A 33 -32.08 -13.55 9.59
CA ILE A 33 -30.85 -13.36 10.39
C ILE A 33 -30.47 -14.66 11.10
N ALA A 34 -31.44 -15.46 11.57
CA ALA A 34 -31.17 -16.78 12.13
C ALA A 34 -30.48 -17.70 11.12
N GLY A 35 -30.95 -17.71 9.85
CA GLY A 35 -30.33 -18.45 8.77
C GLY A 35 -28.89 -17.98 8.47
N GLU A 36 -28.67 -16.66 8.45
CA GLU A 36 -27.33 -16.06 8.29
C GLU A 36 -26.40 -16.47 9.43
N ILE A 37 -26.85 -16.43 10.70
CA ILE A 37 -26.09 -16.91 11.85
C ILE A 37 -25.76 -18.41 11.72
N LEU A 38 -26.72 -19.23 11.30
CA LEU A 38 -26.50 -20.67 11.14
C LEU A 38 -25.54 -21.02 9.99
N SER A 39 -25.37 -20.13 9.01
CA SER A 39 -24.36 -20.28 7.96
C SER A 39 -22.93 -20.37 8.51
N PHE A 40 -22.68 -19.83 9.71
CA PHE A 40 -21.37 -19.92 10.37
C PHE A 40 -21.01 -21.34 10.82
N LYS A 41 -21.95 -22.30 10.82
CA LYS A 41 -21.67 -23.70 11.19
C LYS A 41 -20.58 -24.35 10.32
N SER A 42 -20.40 -23.89 9.08
CA SER A 42 -19.34 -24.36 8.18
C SER A 42 -18.00 -23.63 8.35
N LYS A 43 -17.97 -22.51 9.09
CA LYS A 43 -16.76 -21.71 9.28
C LYS A 43 -15.89 -22.29 10.40
N HIS A 44 -14.59 -22.06 10.28
CA HIS A 44 -13.63 -22.42 11.32
C HIS A 44 -13.54 -21.33 12.38
N PHE A 45 -13.65 -21.72 13.66
CA PHE A 45 -13.44 -20.85 14.82
C PHE A 45 -12.19 -21.31 15.56
N SER A 46 -11.24 -20.40 15.80
CA SER A 46 -10.01 -20.71 16.52
C SER A 46 -10.26 -20.89 18.02
N THR A 47 -11.05 -19.99 18.61
CA THR A 47 -11.33 -19.94 20.06
C THR A 47 -12.83 -19.92 20.37
N ASN A 48 -13.18 -20.14 21.64
CA ASN A 48 -14.56 -20.12 22.15
C ASN A 48 -15.50 -21.07 21.39
N LYS A 49 -14.97 -22.20 20.90
CA LYS A 49 -15.68 -23.18 20.07
C LYS A 49 -16.92 -23.70 20.77
N ARG A 50 -16.84 -23.93 22.09
CA ARG A 50 -18.01 -24.34 22.88
C ARG A 50 -19.10 -23.26 22.88
N SER A 51 -18.73 -22.00 23.10
CA SER A 51 -19.67 -20.89 23.15
C SER A 51 -20.38 -20.66 21.82
N VAL A 52 -19.64 -20.79 20.72
CA VAL A 52 -20.19 -20.72 19.37
C VAL A 52 -21.16 -21.88 19.12
N LYS A 53 -20.76 -23.12 19.43
CA LYS A 53 -21.61 -24.31 19.23
C LYS A 53 -22.93 -24.22 20.00
N GLU A 54 -22.88 -23.77 21.25
CA GLU A 54 -24.08 -23.58 22.06
C GLU A 54 -24.97 -22.45 21.52
N THR A 55 -24.38 -21.35 21.11
CA THR A 55 -25.09 -20.23 20.46
C THR A 55 -25.82 -20.68 19.19
N LEU A 56 -25.12 -21.38 18.29
CA LEU A 56 -25.71 -21.91 17.06
C LEU A 56 -26.85 -22.90 17.35
N ARG A 57 -26.72 -23.72 18.40
CA ARG A 57 -27.77 -24.62 18.87
C ARG A 57 -29.00 -23.85 19.35
N HIS A 58 -28.82 -22.78 20.13
CA HIS A 58 -29.92 -21.94 20.59
C HIS A 58 -30.63 -21.22 19.43
N VAL A 59 -29.87 -20.68 18.47
CA VAL A 59 -30.43 -20.02 17.29
C VAL A 59 -31.18 -21.00 16.39
N LEU A 60 -30.69 -22.24 16.22
CA LEU A 60 -31.40 -23.27 15.47
C LEU A 60 -32.77 -23.59 16.08
N ASN A 61 -32.83 -23.74 17.40
CA ASN A 61 -34.09 -24.00 18.10
C ASN A 61 -35.04 -22.80 18.01
N LEU A 62 -34.53 -21.57 18.08
CA LEU A 62 -35.34 -20.35 17.91
C LEU A 62 -35.87 -20.20 16.48
N LEU A 63 -35.10 -20.62 15.47
CA LEU A 63 -35.57 -20.63 14.08
C LEU A 63 -36.83 -21.49 13.92
N ILE A 64 -36.88 -22.66 14.56
CA ILE A 64 -38.07 -23.53 14.59
C ILE A 64 -39.26 -22.76 15.17
N VAL A 65 -39.08 -22.09 16.32
CA VAL A 65 -40.12 -21.27 16.95
C VAL A 65 -40.62 -20.17 16.01
N PHE A 66 -39.72 -19.47 15.32
CA PHE A 66 -40.10 -18.39 14.41
C PHE A 66 -40.87 -18.89 13.18
N GLN A 67 -40.48 -20.05 12.64
CA GLN A 67 -41.18 -20.68 11.52
C GLN A 67 -42.60 -21.09 11.91
N GLU A 68 -42.78 -21.64 13.11
CA GLU A 68 -44.10 -22.03 13.63
C GLU A 68 -45.01 -20.81 13.89
N ILE A 69 -44.44 -19.74 14.48
CA ILE A 69 -45.17 -18.46 14.59
C ILE A 69 -45.56 -17.95 13.19
N ARG A 70 -44.67 -18.06 12.20
CA ARG A 70 -44.93 -17.59 10.83
C ARG A 70 -46.07 -18.34 10.15
N VAL A 71 -46.17 -19.66 10.35
CA VAL A 71 -47.26 -20.50 9.83
C VAL A 71 -48.57 -20.15 10.52
N GLY A 72 -48.58 -20.02 11.85
CA GLY A 72 -49.77 -19.65 12.62
C GLY A 72 -50.37 -18.27 12.30
N LEU A 73 -49.59 -17.37 11.68
CA LEU A 73 -50.04 -16.03 11.27
C LEU A 73 -50.86 -16.02 9.97
N ILE A 74 -51.02 -17.16 9.28
CA ILE A 74 -51.69 -17.28 7.98
C ILE A 74 -52.88 -18.25 8.14
N PRO A 75 -54.16 -17.87 8.35
CA PRO A 75 -54.77 -16.55 8.50
C PRO A 75 -55.69 -16.46 9.76
N ALA A 76 -55.43 -15.54 10.70
CA ALA A 76 -56.43 -15.21 11.72
C ALA A 76 -56.39 -13.71 12.05
N ASP A 77 -57.58 -13.12 12.07
CA ASP A 77 -57.94 -11.73 12.37
C ASP A 77 -57.69 -11.36 13.85
N ARG A 78 -56.60 -11.87 14.45
CA ARG A 78 -56.28 -11.77 15.87
C ARG A 78 -55.11 -10.85 16.09
N SER A 79 -55.26 -9.92 17.05
CA SER A 79 -54.17 -9.03 17.45
C SER A 79 -53.05 -9.83 18.11
N PHE A 80 -51.84 -9.73 17.57
CA PHE A 80 -50.65 -10.31 18.18
C PHE A 80 -50.27 -9.54 19.47
N PRO A 81 -49.95 -10.20 20.60
CA PRO A 81 -49.70 -9.50 21.86
C PRO A 81 -48.53 -8.51 21.75
N ARG A 82 -48.70 -7.28 22.24
CA ARG A 82 -47.63 -6.25 22.23
C ARG A 82 -46.36 -6.71 22.96
N SER A 83 -46.50 -7.46 24.04
CA SER A 83 -45.37 -8.06 24.78
C SER A 83 -44.59 -9.08 23.95
N ALA A 84 -45.26 -9.80 23.05
CA ALA A 84 -44.61 -10.71 22.11
C ALA A 84 -43.85 -9.94 21.02
N ILE A 85 -44.43 -8.87 20.48
CA ILE A 85 -43.74 -7.98 19.52
C ILE A 85 -42.47 -7.41 20.16
N LEU A 86 -42.56 -6.89 21.38
CA LEU A 86 -41.41 -6.35 22.10
C LEU A 86 -40.30 -7.40 22.29
N SER A 87 -40.67 -8.60 22.76
CA SER A 87 -39.72 -9.70 22.97
C SER A 87 -39.04 -10.13 21.66
N LEU A 88 -39.77 -10.17 20.55
CA LEU A 88 -39.22 -10.48 19.22
C LEU A 88 -38.33 -9.37 18.69
N SER A 89 -38.68 -8.10 18.93
CA SER A 89 -37.85 -6.95 18.56
C SER A 89 -36.52 -6.94 19.33
N GLU A 90 -36.53 -7.29 20.62
CA GLU A 90 -35.29 -7.44 21.40
C GLU A 90 -34.46 -8.64 20.91
N LEU A 91 -35.10 -9.77 20.59
CA LEU A 91 -34.41 -10.92 19.97
C LEU A 91 -33.77 -10.54 18.64
N HIS A 92 -34.42 -9.69 17.84
CA HIS A 92 -33.87 -9.21 16.58
C HIS A 92 -32.59 -8.41 16.77
N VAL A 93 -32.58 -7.50 17.74
CA VAL A 93 -31.38 -6.76 18.16
C VAL A 93 -30.29 -7.71 18.64
N ILE A 94 -30.62 -8.69 19.49
CA ILE A 94 -29.66 -9.68 19.99
C ILE A 94 -29.05 -10.49 18.85
N PHE A 95 -29.85 -10.89 17.85
CA PHE A 95 -29.39 -11.68 16.70
C PHE A 95 -28.43 -10.87 15.83
N GLN A 96 -28.70 -9.58 15.60
CA GLN A 96 -27.72 -8.70 14.92
C GLN A 96 -26.39 -8.64 15.68
N LYS A 97 -26.41 -8.52 17.02
CA LYS A 97 -25.19 -8.51 17.84
C LYS A 97 -24.45 -9.84 17.78
N LEU A 98 -25.16 -10.96 17.80
CA LEU A 98 -24.58 -12.30 17.63
C LEU A 98 -23.93 -12.48 16.26
N MET A 99 -24.57 -12.00 15.20
CA MET A 99 -24.02 -12.05 13.84
C MET A 99 -22.69 -11.32 13.76
N ILE A 100 -22.62 -10.07 14.23
CA ILE A 100 -21.38 -9.28 14.25
C ILE A 100 -20.31 -9.98 15.11
N LEU A 101 -20.67 -10.54 16.27
CA LEU A 101 -19.72 -11.26 17.12
C LEU A 101 -19.13 -12.48 16.39
N LEU A 102 -19.95 -13.24 15.66
CA LEU A 102 -19.50 -14.39 14.88
C LEU A 102 -18.66 -13.98 13.66
N GLU A 103 -18.99 -12.85 13.01
CA GLU A 103 -18.16 -12.25 11.95
C GLU A 103 -16.76 -11.93 12.46
N GLU A 104 -16.65 -11.23 13.59
CA GLU A 104 -15.36 -10.91 14.21
C GLU A 104 -14.59 -12.18 14.61
N CYS A 105 -15.27 -13.17 15.20
CA CYS A 105 -14.63 -14.45 15.58
C CYS A 105 -14.13 -15.28 14.37
N THR A 106 -14.62 -15.00 13.16
CA THR A 106 -14.22 -15.69 11.92
C THR A 106 -13.40 -14.79 11.00
N ARG A 107 -12.98 -13.62 11.49
CA ARG A 107 -12.22 -12.67 10.70
C ARG A 107 -10.88 -13.26 10.29
N GLU A 108 -10.59 -13.15 9.00
CA GLU A 108 -9.35 -13.65 8.43
C GLU A 108 -8.15 -12.87 8.99
N GLY A 109 -7.12 -13.60 9.44
CA GLY A 109 -5.95 -13.02 10.12
C GLY A 109 -6.19 -12.58 11.56
N GLY A 110 -7.40 -12.74 12.11
CA GLY A 110 -7.71 -12.32 13.48
C GLY A 110 -7.45 -13.37 14.56
N LYS A 111 -6.91 -14.55 14.24
CA LYS A 111 -7.04 -15.74 15.10
C LYS A 111 -6.27 -15.62 16.41
N LEU A 112 -5.04 -15.12 16.39
CA LEU A 112 -4.25 -14.87 17.61
C LEU A 112 -4.86 -13.75 18.45
N TYR A 113 -5.39 -12.72 17.80
CA TYR A 113 -6.08 -11.63 18.50
C TYR A 113 -7.39 -12.10 19.17
N MET A 114 -8.13 -13.00 18.54
CA MET A 114 -9.30 -13.65 19.16
C MET A 114 -8.90 -14.54 20.34
N LEU A 115 -7.72 -15.17 20.31
CA LEU A 115 -7.18 -15.92 21.45
C LEU A 115 -6.89 -15.02 22.64
N THR A 116 -6.20 -13.89 22.43
CA THR A 116 -5.91 -12.95 23.53
C THR A 116 -7.15 -12.29 24.11
N ASN A 117 -8.23 -12.19 23.34
CA ASN A 117 -9.51 -11.63 23.78
C ASN A 117 -10.55 -12.69 24.17
N SER A 118 -10.13 -13.95 24.36
CA SER A 118 -11.06 -15.06 24.56
C SER A 118 -11.98 -14.87 25.79
N ASP A 119 -11.48 -14.29 26.87
CA ASP A 119 -12.28 -13.95 28.06
C ASP A 119 -13.39 -12.94 27.74
N GLN A 120 -13.06 -11.88 27.01
CA GLN A 120 -14.02 -10.85 26.62
C GLN A 120 -15.06 -11.42 25.67
N ILE A 121 -14.64 -12.17 24.64
CA ILE A 121 -15.53 -12.84 23.69
C ILE A 121 -16.51 -13.77 24.40
N SER A 122 -16.02 -14.62 25.32
CA SER A 122 -16.87 -15.46 26.16
C SER A 122 -17.85 -14.63 26.98
N ALA A 123 -17.42 -13.52 27.59
CA ALA A 123 -18.31 -12.65 28.34
C ALA A 123 -19.44 -12.08 27.46
N HIS A 124 -19.15 -11.72 26.21
CA HIS A 124 -20.18 -11.25 25.26
C HIS A 124 -21.17 -12.34 24.88
N PHE A 125 -20.72 -13.57 24.59
CA PHE A 125 -21.63 -14.69 24.38
C PHE A 125 -22.53 -14.93 25.60
N ARG A 126 -21.97 -14.83 26.82
CA ARG A 126 -22.74 -14.98 28.06
C ARG A 126 -23.82 -13.91 28.19
N VAL A 127 -23.47 -12.64 27.94
CA VAL A 127 -24.41 -11.51 28.04
C VAL A 127 -25.54 -11.70 27.03
N LEU A 128 -25.22 -11.96 25.76
CA LEU A 128 -26.22 -12.13 24.70
C LEU A 128 -27.10 -13.36 24.96
N THR A 129 -26.54 -14.48 25.42
CA THR A 129 -27.32 -15.68 25.77
C THR A 129 -28.27 -15.43 26.94
N ARG A 130 -27.83 -14.66 27.95
CA ARG A 130 -28.72 -14.25 29.05
C ARG A 130 -29.82 -13.30 28.58
N SER A 131 -29.51 -12.38 27.65
CA SER A 131 -30.51 -11.52 27.05
C SER A 131 -31.58 -12.33 26.28
N ILE A 132 -31.20 -13.40 25.59
CA ILE A 132 -32.16 -14.34 24.98
C ILE A 132 -33.07 -14.94 26.05
N SER A 133 -32.50 -15.45 27.15
CA SER A 133 -33.29 -16.00 28.27
C SER A 133 -34.32 -14.98 28.77
N THR A 134 -33.89 -13.74 29.02
CA THR A 134 -34.78 -12.67 29.51
C THR A 134 -35.91 -12.38 28.52
N CYS A 135 -35.63 -12.32 27.22
CA CYS A 135 -36.65 -12.08 26.20
C CYS A 135 -37.66 -13.22 26.10
N LEU A 136 -37.21 -14.47 26.25
CA LEU A 136 -38.08 -15.64 26.24
C LEU A 136 -38.90 -15.76 27.53
N ASP A 137 -38.33 -15.40 28.68
CA ASP A 137 -39.04 -15.34 29.96
C ASP A 137 -40.21 -14.34 29.91
N THR A 138 -40.08 -13.24 29.16
CA THR A 138 -41.16 -12.25 28.97
C THR A 138 -42.12 -12.57 27.82
N PHE A 139 -41.81 -13.60 27.01
CA PHE A 139 -42.63 -13.96 25.85
C PHE A 139 -43.93 -14.65 26.30
N PRO A 140 -45.12 -14.19 25.87
CA PRO A 140 -46.40 -14.69 26.37
C PRO A 140 -46.80 -16.01 25.69
N VAL A 141 -46.10 -17.11 26.02
CA VAL A 141 -46.30 -18.44 25.42
C VAL A 141 -47.76 -18.90 25.46
N GLY A 142 -48.47 -18.65 26.56
CA GLY A 142 -49.88 -19.04 26.73
C GLY A 142 -50.89 -18.20 25.93
N SER A 143 -50.48 -17.05 25.39
CA SER A 143 -51.34 -16.14 24.63
C SER A 143 -51.18 -16.29 23.11
N ILE A 144 -50.31 -17.18 22.65
CA ILE A 144 -50.04 -17.44 21.24
C ILE A 144 -50.38 -18.90 20.95
N GLU A 145 -51.14 -19.15 19.88
CA GLU A 145 -51.46 -20.49 19.42
C GLU A 145 -50.21 -21.14 18.81
N LEU A 146 -49.53 -21.95 19.60
CA LEU A 146 -48.36 -22.75 19.20
C LEU A 146 -48.61 -24.22 19.53
N PRO A 147 -48.07 -25.18 18.76
CA PRO A 147 -48.04 -26.59 19.13
C PRO A 147 -47.37 -26.79 20.50
N GLU A 148 -47.82 -27.79 21.27
CA GLU A 148 -47.28 -28.04 22.61
C GLU A 148 -45.78 -28.35 22.58
N GLU A 149 -45.29 -29.02 21.54
CA GLU A 149 -43.87 -29.31 21.34
C GLU A 149 -43.04 -28.02 21.22
N VAL A 150 -43.59 -26.99 20.58
CA VAL A 150 -42.93 -25.68 20.41
C VAL A 150 -42.94 -24.91 21.73
N LYS A 151 -44.02 -24.99 22.50
CA LYS A 151 -44.07 -24.40 23.85
C LYS A 151 -43.04 -25.04 24.77
N GLU A 152 -42.94 -26.37 24.77
CA GLU A 152 -41.91 -27.11 25.50
C GLU A 152 -40.50 -26.72 25.05
N LEU A 153 -40.27 -26.51 23.74
CA LEU A 153 -39.00 -26.03 23.21
C LEU A 153 -38.64 -24.64 23.75
N ILE A 154 -39.59 -23.71 23.85
CA ILE A 154 -39.37 -22.38 24.44
C ILE A 154 -38.97 -22.51 25.92
N TYR A 155 -39.69 -23.32 26.70
CA TYR A 155 -39.35 -23.54 28.11
C TYR A 155 -37.98 -24.22 28.29
N LEU A 156 -37.64 -25.16 27.39
CA LEU A 156 -36.32 -25.77 27.35
C LEU A 156 -35.23 -24.74 27.06
N LEU A 157 -35.45 -23.85 26.08
CA LEU A 157 -34.52 -22.78 25.72
C LEU A 157 -34.29 -21.82 26.86
N ILE A 158 -35.34 -21.37 27.55
CA ILE A 158 -35.24 -20.55 28.77
C ILE A 158 -34.34 -21.25 29.79
N ARG A 159 -34.60 -22.53 30.09
CA ARG A 159 -33.81 -23.27 31.08
C ARG A 159 -32.34 -23.41 30.67
N GLN A 160 -32.08 -23.69 29.39
CA GLN A 160 -30.72 -23.86 28.88
C GLN A 160 -29.94 -22.55 28.88
N THR A 161 -30.53 -21.48 28.33
CA THR A 161 -29.89 -20.16 28.23
C THR A 161 -29.68 -19.52 29.61
N ARG A 162 -30.57 -19.74 30.58
CA ARG A 162 -30.39 -19.27 31.97
C ARG A 162 -29.26 -19.97 32.72
N LYS A 163 -29.08 -21.27 32.49
CA LYS A 163 -28.01 -22.09 33.10
C LYS A 163 -26.68 -22.00 32.35
N TYR A 164 -26.67 -21.35 31.20
CA TYR A 164 -25.48 -21.26 30.37
C TYR A 164 -24.38 -20.41 31.04
N GLU A 165 -23.23 -21.03 31.23
CA GLU A 165 -22.01 -20.35 31.66
C GLU A 165 -21.01 -20.31 30.50
N ALA A 166 -20.99 -19.20 29.77
CA ALA A 166 -19.89 -18.98 28.83
C ALA A 166 -18.60 -18.71 29.62
N ARG A 167 -17.58 -19.51 29.31
CA ARG A 167 -16.21 -19.39 29.81
C ARG A 167 -15.28 -19.77 28.64
N PRO A 168 -14.06 -19.21 28.56
CA PRO A 168 -13.09 -19.65 27.58
C PRO A 168 -12.89 -21.15 27.65
N ASP A 169 -12.62 -21.77 26.49
CA ASP A 169 -12.28 -23.17 26.48
C ASP A 169 -10.95 -23.38 27.22
N ARG A 170 -10.81 -24.53 27.92
CA ARG A 170 -9.59 -24.81 28.70
C ARG A 170 -8.33 -24.78 27.83
N ASP A 171 -8.47 -25.22 26.59
CA ASP A 171 -7.39 -25.22 25.61
C ASP A 171 -7.06 -23.81 25.11
N ASP A 172 -8.05 -22.90 25.01
CA ASP A 172 -7.81 -21.48 24.72
C ASP A 172 -6.96 -20.86 25.83
N LYS A 173 -7.32 -21.09 27.09
CA LYS A 173 -6.56 -20.58 28.23
C LYS A 173 -5.13 -21.12 28.23
N ARG A 174 -4.95 -22.43 27.99
CA ARG A 174 -3.62 -23.05 27.92
C ARG A 174 -2.79 -22.45 26.78
N ALA A 175 -3.36 -22.29 25.59
CA ALA A 175 -2.66 -21.70 24.46
C ALA A 175 -2.29 -20.23 24.73
N LEU A 176 -3.18 -19.47 25.38
CA LEU A 176 -2.91 -18.09 25.78
C LEU A 176 -1.77 -18.00 26.82
N ASP A 177 -1.77 -18.87 27.83
CA ASP A 177 -0.69 -18.95 28.81
C ASP A 177 0.66 -19.28 28.13
N SER A 178 0.67 -20.19 27.16
CA SER A 178 1.85 -20.51 26.35
C SER A 178 2.34 -19.30 25.52
N VAL A 179 1.43 -18.50 24.93
CA VAL A 179 1.78 -17.28 24.20
C VAL A 179 2.49 -16.27 25.12
N TYR A 180 1.95 -16.01 26.30
CA TYR A 180 2.59 -15.11 27.26
C TYR A 180 3.94 -15.63 27.77
N TRP A 181 4.05 -16.95 27.96
CA TRP A 181 5.33 -17.56 28.30
C TRP A 181 6.37 -17.39 27.18
N ILE A 182 5.96 -17.55 25.91
CA ILE A 182 6.84 -17.31 24.76
C ILE A 182 7.28 -15.85 24.68
N PHE A 183 6.40 -14.89 24.99
CA PHE A 183 6.82 -13.48 25.07
C PHE A 183 7.92 -13.28 26.11
N ASN A 184 7.79 -13.89 27.29
CA ASN A 184 8.83 -13.82 28.31
C ASN A 184 10.15 -14.45 27.84
N LEU A 185 10.10 -15.55 27.07
CA LEU A 185 11.32 -16.11 26.47
C LEU A 185 11.99 -15.15 25.49
N PHE A 186 11.20 -14.48 24.64
CA PHE A 186 11.74 -13.47 23.73
C PHE A 186 12.41 -12.33 24.49
N GLU A 187 11.77 -11.78 25.52
CA GLU A 187 12.34 -10.72 26.36
C GLU A 187 13.69 -11.13 26.99
N ASN A 188 13.87 -12.42 27.26
CA ASN A 188 15.12 -12.99 27.78
C ASN A 188 16.07 -13.52 26.71
N ARG A 189 15.79 -13.30 25.41
CA ARG A 189 16.59 -13.75 24.26
C ARG A 189 16.74 -15.27 24.17
N ILE A 190 15.74 -16.01 24.61
CA ILE A 190 15.72 -17.47 24.58
C ILE A 190 14.84 -17.92 23.41
N ASN A 191 15.36 -18.83 22.59
CA ASN A 191 14.56 -19.46 21.54
C ASN A 191 13.47 -20.35 22.16
N PRO A 192 12.18 -20.11 21.86
CA PRO A 192 11.11 -20.97 22.33
C PRO A 192 11.22 -22.38 21.74
N ASN A 193 10.77 -23.37 22.51
CA ASN A 193 10.70 -24.75 22.05
C ASN A 193 9.73 -24.86 20.85
N ARG A 194 10.18 -25.51 19.76
CA ARG A 194 9.40 -25.64 18.52
C ARG A 194 8.04 -26.30 18.73
N ASP A 195 7.97 -27.37 19.51
CA ASP A 195 6.74 -28.13 19.74
C ASP A 195 5.72 -27.29 20.52
N GLU A 196 6.18 -26.46 21.47
CA GLU A 196 5.32 -25.52 22.18
C GLU A 196 4.65 -24.54 21.20
N VAL A 197 5.44 -23.94 20.31
CA VAL A 197 4.95 -22.96 19.34
C VAL A 197 3.99 -23.62 18.35
N VAL A 198 4.34 -24.80 17.84
CA VAL A 198 3.48 -25.57 16.92
C VAL A 198 2.14 -25.92 17.58
N ARG A 199 2.12 -26.30 18.87
CA ARG A 199 0.85 -26.55 19.58
C ARG A 199 -0.05 -25.32 19.63
N VAL A 200 0.51 -24.14 19.89
CA VAL A 200 -0.25 -22.87 19.86
C VAL A 200 -0.79 -22.61 18.46
N LEU A 201 0.07 -22.70 17.44
CA LEU A 201 -0.28 -22.48 16.04
C LEU A 201 -1.38 -23.44 15.54
N ASP A 202 -1.29 -24.72 15.90
CA ASP A 202 -2.30 -25.73 15.56
C ASP A 202 -3.63 -25.49 16.27
N HIS A 203 -3.59 -25.03 17.51
CA HIS A 203 -4.80 -24.68 18.27
C HIS A 203 -5.55 -23.53 17.61
N VAL A 204 -4.84 -22.45 17.24
CA VAL A 204 -5.45 -21.30 16.55
C VAL A 204 -5.73 -21.55 15.07
N GLY A 205 -5.12 -22.58 14.48
CA GLY A 205 -5.28 -22.93 13.07
C GLY A 205 -4.47 -22.05 12.11
N VAL A 206 -3.28 -21.63 12.51
CA VAL A 206 -2.30 -20.92 11.67
C VAL A 206 -1.23 -21.94 11.28
N ARG A 207 -1.29 -22.49 10.06
CA ARG A 207 -0.44 -23.63 9.67
C ARG A 207 0.47 -23.34 8.51
N LYS A 208 0.07 -22.41 7.65
CA LYS A 208 0.76 -22.07 6.41
C LYS A 208 1.45 -20.73 6.49
N TRP A 209 2.40 -20.50 5.58
CA TRP A 209 3.10 -19.23 5.48
C TRP A 209 2.11 -18.08 5.23
N ARG A 210 1.14 -18.30 4.35
CA ARG A 210 0.06 -17.36 4.02
C ARG A 210 -0.85 -17.05 5.22
N ASP A 211 -1.06 -18.00 6.12
CA ASP A 211 -1.84 -17.76 7.35
C ASP A 211 -1.10 -16.75 8.24
N CYS A 212 0.21 -16.90 8.42
CA CYS A 212 1.01 -15.93 9.17
C CYS A 212 0.98 -14.55 8.53
N VAL A 213 1.00 -14.45 7.20
CA VAL A 213 0.89 -13.16 6.49
C VAL A 213 -0.45 -12.48 6.76
N LYS A 214 -1.56 -13.23 6.76
CA LYS A 214 -2.89 -12.70 7.08
C LYS A 214 -2.94 -12.18 8.52
N GLU A 215 -2.38 -12.92 9.47
CA GLU A 215 -2.29 -12.49 10.87
C GLU A 215 -1.44 -11.21 11.04
N ILE A 216 -0.29 -11.13 10.36
CA ILE A 216 0.55 -9.93 10.33
C ILE A 216 -0.21 -8.73 9.74
N GLY A 217 -0.96 -8.94 8.66
CA GLY A 217 -1.78 -7.90 8.04
C GLY A 217 -2.83 -7.36 9.01
N PHE A 218 -3.61 -8.25 9.62
CA PHE A 218 -4.65 -7.89 10.59
C PHE A 218 -4.07 -7.16 11.81
N LEU A 219 -3.03 -7.70 12.46
CA LEU A 219 -2.40 -7.07 13.62
C LEU A 219 -1.84 -5.69 13.27
N GLY A 220 -1.31 -5.52 12.05
CA GLY A 220 -0.77 -4.26 11.57
C GLY A 220 -1.85 -3.19 11.39
N GLU A 221 -3.03 -3.57 10.89
CA GLU A 221 -4.20 -2.70 10.84
C GLU A 221 -4.64 -2.31 12.25
N GLU A 222 -4.74 -3.30 13.14
CA GLU A 222 -5.18 -3.12 14.52
C GLU A 222 -4.25 -2.20 15.33
N ILE A 223 -2.94 -2.23 15.12
CA ILE A 223 -1.98 -1.31 15.78
C ILE A 223 -2.23 0.14 15.34
N THR A 224 -2.71 0.37 14.12
CA THR A 224 -2.92 1.72 13.58
C THR A 224 -4.27 2.35 13.95
N VAL A 225 -5.16 1.59 14.59
CA VAL A 225 -6.48 2.09 15.01
C VAL A 225 -6.31 3.13 16.13
N GLU A 226 -6.90 4.31 15.94
CA GLU A 226 -6.89 5.39 16.93
C GLU A 226 -7.70 5.02 18.18
N GLY A 227 -7.23 5.45 19.35
CA GLY A 227 -7.95 5.27 20.62
C GLY A 227 -7.56 4.01 21.43
N LYS A 228 -6.57 3.25 20.99
CA LYS A 228 -5.96 2.16 21.78
C LYS A 228 -5.04 2.70 22.86
N ASP A 229 -5.04 2.03 24.01
CA ASP A 229 -4.11 2.35 25.09
C ASP A 229 -2.71 1.77 24.81
N LYS A 230 -1.74 2.16 25.64
CA LYS A 230 -0.34 1.73 25.48
C LYS A 230 -0.18 0.21 25.64
N ASN A 231 -0.92 -0.39 26.57
CA ASN A 231 -0.78 -1.82 26.89
C ASN A 231 -1.34 -2.69 25.76
N GLU A 232 -2.43 -2.26 25.12
CA GLU A 232 -2.98 -2.91 23.94
C GLU A 232 -2.00 -2.86 22.77
N ILE A 233 -1.36 -1.71 22.53
CA ILE A 233 -0.38 -1.59 21.44
C ILE A 233 0.87 -2.43 21.72
N GLU A 234 1.32 -2.50 22.98
CA GLU A 234 2.41 -3.38 23.41
C GLU A 234 2.06 -4.86 23.17
N LEU A 235 0.87 -5.29 23.57
CA LEU A 235 0.40 -6.66 23.34
C LEU A 235 0.32 -6.99 21.84
N LEU A 236 -0.26 -6.09 21.03
CA LEU A 236 -0.34 -6.27 19.58
C LEU A 236 1.05 -6.33 18.93
N SER A 237 2.00 -5.53 19.41
CA SER A 237 3.38 -5.56 18.96
C SER A 237 4.05 -6.88 19.32
N SER A 238 3.84 -7.40 20.54
CA SER A 238 4.36 -8.70 20.96
C SER A 238 3.77 -9.85 20.14
N LEU A 239 2.46 -9.81 19.85
CA LEU A 239 1.81 -10.75 18.94
C LEU A 239 2.40 -10.67 17.53
N MET A 240 2.66 -9.45 17.03
CA MET A 240 3.32 -9.23 15.74
C MET A 240 4.72 -9.87 15.69
N GLY A 241 5.52 -9.67 16.75
CA GLY A 241 6.84 -10.29 16.89
C GLY A 241 6.76 -11.82 16.90
N PHE A 242 5.81 -12.37 17.67
CA PHE A 242 5.57 -13.82 17.75
C PHE A 242 5.16 -14.43 16.42
N ILE A 243 4.20 -13.85 15.70
CA ILE A 243 3.77 -14.40 14.42
C ILE A 243 4.84 -14.24 13.33
N CYS A 244 5.63 -13.17 13.37
CA CYS A 244 6.80 -13.01 12.50
C CYS A 244 7.85 -14.10 12.79
N TYR A 245 8.09 -14.40 14.08
CA TYR A 245 8.98 -15.49 14.49
C TYR A 245 8.47 -16.83 13.97
N CYS A 246 7.17 -17.11 14.12
CA CYS A 246 6.54 -18.31 13.61
C CYS A 246 6.71 -18.45 12.10
N ARG A 247 6.45 -17.38 11.32
CA ARG A 247 6.61 -17.39 9.86
C ARG A 247 8.03 -17.70 9.42
N CYS A 248 9.01 -17.03 10.05
CA CYS A 248 10.42 -17.14 9.65
C CYS A 248 11.03 -18.47 10.11
N VAL A 249 10.80 -18.86 11.37
CA VAL A 249 11.53 -19.92 12.07
C VAL A 249 10.76 -21.25 12.14
N ILE A 250 9.45 -21.21 12.36
CA ILE A 250 8.66 -22.41 12.71
C ILE A 250 7.99 -23.04 11.50
N VAL A 251 7.27 -22.23 10.73
CA VAL A 251 6.54 -22.66 9.53
C VAL A 251 7.54 -23.06 8.45
N GLY A 252 7.44 -24.27 7.92
CA GLY A 252 8.32 -24.75 6.85
C GLY A 252 7.92 -24.17 5.49
N GLY A 253 8.90 -23.99 4.59
CA GLY A 253 8.69 -23.57 3.20
C GLY A 253 8.01 -22.20 3.04
N ILE A 254 7.87 -21.78 1.79
CA ILE A 254 6.90 -20.77 1.35
C ILE A 254 5.87 -21.55 0.58
N ASP A 255 4.58 -21.25 0.76
CA ASP A 255 3.52 -21.96 0.06
C ASP A 255 3.80 -21.92 -1.47
N GLU A 256 4.05 -23.08 -2.09
CA GLU A 256 4.19 -23.18 -3.54
C GLU A 256 2.79 -22.99 -4.13
N ASP A 257 2.53 -21.83 -4.75
CA ASP A 257 1.23 -21.55 -5.33
C ASP A 257 0.95 -22.51 -6.50
N GLU A 258 0.00 -23.43 -6.29
CA GLU A 258 -0.78 -24.07 -7.37
C GLU A 258 -1.76 -23.07 -8.03
N ASP A 259 -1.77 -21.81 -7.60
CA ASP A 259 -2.75 -20.80 -8.01
C ASP A 259 -2.10 -19.48 -8.47
N LYS A 260 -1.22 -19.59 -9.48
CA LYS A 260 -0.66 -18.42 -10.19
C LYS A 260 -1.67 -17.72 -11.13
N GLY A 261 -2.94 -18.15 -11.14
CA GLY A 261 -3.93 -17.69 -12.11
C GLY A 261 -4.53 -16.31 -11.80
N GLU A 262 -4.76 -15.98 -10.54
CA GLU A 262 -5.66 -14.86 -10.22
C GLU A 262 -4.95 -13.55 -9.81
N GLU A 263 -3.74 -13.59 -9.23
CA GLU A 263 -3.07 -12.37 -8.73
C GLU A 263 -2.20 -11.64 -9.79
N GLU A 264 -1.63 -12.35 -10.78
CA GLU A 264 -0.80 -11.73 -11.84
C GLU A 264 -1.62 -11.11 -12.97
N GLU A 265 -2.80 -11.66 -13.31
CA GLU A 265 -3.71 -11.05 -14.30
C GLU A 265 -4.29 -9.71 -13.79
N ASP A 266 -4.66 -9.63 -12.51
CA ASP A 266 -5.21 -8.41 -11.89
C ASP A 266 -4.20 -7.26 -11.74
N ASP A 267 -2.89 -7.55 -11.75
CA ASP A 267 -1.83 -6.53 -11.73
C ASP A 267 -1.43 -6.05 -13.15
N LEU A 268 -1.57 -6.91 -14.16
CA LEU A 268 -1.36 -6.57 -15.57
C LEU A 268 -2.52 -5.76 -16.16
N VAL A 269 -3.77 -6.10 -15.81
CA VAL A 269 -4.96 -5.36 -16.27
C VAL A 269 -4.93 -3.91 -15.75
N ILE A 270 -4.55 -3.68 -14.48
CA ILE A 270 -4.63 -2.35 -13.85
C ILE A 270 -3.52 -1.38 -14.29
N ARG A 271 -2.34 -1.86 -14.70
CA ARG A 271 -1.24 -0.98 -15.18
C ARG A 271 -1.50 -0.36 -16.55
N GLY A 272 -2.48 -0.87 -17.31
CA GLY A 272 -2.89 -0.34 -18.61
C GLY A 272 -4.23 0.40 -18.63
N LEU A 273 -4.95 0.50 -17.50
CA LEU A 273 -6.27 1.14 -17.44
C LEU A 273 -6.16 2.67 -17.42
N ASN A 274 -6.86 3.33 -18.35
CA ASN A 274 -7.15 4.75 -18.22
C ASN A 274 -8.31 4.95 -17.24
N VAL A 275 -8.07 5.68 -16.15
CA VAL A 275 -9.07 5.94 -15.09
C VAL A 275 -10.29 6.68 -15.63
N ASP A 276 -10.14 7.42 -16.73
CA ASP A 276 -11.25 8.12 -17.38
C ASP A 276 -12.25 7.15 -18.04
N ASP A 277 -11.84 5.93 -18.39
CA ASP A 277 -12.73 4.91 -18.97
C ASP A 277 -13.65 4.26 -17.91
N LEU A 278 -13.37 4.48 -16.63
CA LEU A 278 -14.18 4.01 -15.49
C LEU A 278 -15.22 5.04 -15.04
N ARG A 279 -15.22 6.24 -15.65
CA ARG A 279 -16.16 7.32 -15.31
C ARG A 279 -17.43 7.22 -16.14
N CYS A 280 -18.55 7.55 -15.50
CA CYS A 280 -19.84 7.69 -16.14
C CYS A 280 -19.79 8.89 -17.11
N PRO A 281 -20.11 8.73 -18.41
CA PRO A 281 -20.09 9.85 -19.35
C PRO A 281 -21.10 10.97 -19.07
N ILE A 282 -22.11 10.74 -18.21
CA ILE A 282 -23.11 11.73 -17.83
C ILE A 282 -22.65 12.52 -16.60
N SER A 283 -22.31 11.82 -15.51
CA SER A 283 -21.94 12.48 -14.24
C SER A 283 -20.47 12.87 -14.17
N LEU A 284 -19.62 12.29 -15.02
CA LEU A 284 -18.16 12.41 -15.00
C LEU A 284 -17.52 11.88 -13.69
N GLU A 285 -18.30 11.15 -12.89
CA GLU A 285 -17.86 10.46 -11.67
C GLU A 285 -17.61 8.98 -11.95
N ILE A 286 -16.79 8.32 -11.12
CA ILE A 286 -16.56 6.87 -11.24
C ILE A 286 -17.87 6.11 -11.03
N MET A 287 -18.18 5.16 -11.91
CA MET A 287 -19.42 4.41 -11.87
C MET A 287 -19.49 3.52 -10.62
N ASN A 288 -20.57 3.62 -9.85
CA ASN A 288 -20.81 2.78 -8.67
C ASN A 288 -21.58 1.51 -9.04
N ASP A 289 -22.55 1.65 -9.95
CA ASP A 289 -23.27 0.52 -10.54
C ASP A 289 -23.25 0.62 -12.06
N PRO A 290 -22.17 0.15 -12.72
CA PRO A 290 -22.01 0.28 -14.17
C PRO A 290 -23.03 -0.57 -14.93
N VAL A 291 -23.74 0.05 -15.86
CA VAL A 291 -24.71 -0.57 -16.77
C VAL A 291 -24.37 -0.21 -18.22
N VAL A 292 -24.52 -1.16 -19.12
CA VAL A 292 -24.20 -0.99 -20.55
C VAL A 292 -25.47 -0.85 -21.37
N LEU A 293 -25.44 0.08 -22.33
CA LEU A 293 -26.48 0.23 -23.35
C LEU A 293 -26.16 -0.64 -24.57
N GLU A 294 -27.14 -0.90 -25.44
CA GLU A 294 -26.94 -1.59 -26.73
C GLU A 294 -25.87 -0.95 -27.63
N THR A 295 -25.62 0.35 -27.46
CA THR A 295 -24.54 1.09 -28.14
C THR A 295 -23.13 0.76 -27.62
N GLY A 296 -23.00 -0.19 -26.69
CA GLY A 296 -21.73 -0.64 -26.11
C GLY A 296 -21.12 0.32 -25.07
N HIS A 297 -21.80 1.41 -24.74
CA HIS A 297 -21.32 2.41 -23.78
C HIS A 297 -21.85 2.13 -22.37
N THR A 298 -20.96 2.25 -21.38
CA THR A 298 -21.28 1.99 -19.97
C THR A 298 -21.49 3.31 -19.21
N TYR A 299 -22.52 3.33 -18.36
CA TYR A 299 -22.92 4.47 -17.53
C TYR A 299 -23.19 4.02 -16.11
N ASP A 300 -23.22 4.96 -15.16
CA ASP A 300 -23.76 4.66 -13.83
C ASP A 300 -25.29 4.54 -13.91
N ARG A 301 -25.86 3.47 -13.32
CA ARG A 301 -27.30 3.17 -13.37
C ARG A 301 -28.15 4.37 -12.96
N SER A 302 -27.76 5.08 -11.90
CA SER A 302 -28.54 6.22 -11.39
C SER A 302 -28.56 7.40 -12.37
N SER A 303 -27.47 7.59 -13.11
CA SER A 303 -27.30 8.69 -14.05
C SER A 303 -28.08 8.44 -15.34
N ILE A 304 -27.99 7.24 -15.91
CA ILE A 304 -28.71 6.88 -17.14
C ILE A 304 -30.22 6.69 -16.90
N ALA A 305 -30.61 6.20 -15.72
CA ALA A 305 -32.02 6.13 -15.34
C ALA A 305 -32.67 7.53 -15.27
N LYS A 306 -31.95 8.52 -14.74
CA LYS A 306 -32.41 9.92 -14.74
C LYS A 306 -32.57 10.47 -16.16
N TRP A 307 -31.61 10.18 -17.04
CA TRP A 307 -31.67 10.57 -18.45
C TRP A 307 -32.92 10.03 -19.16
N PHE A 308 -33.26 8.76 -18.94
CA PHE A 308 -34.49 8.15 -19.48
C PHE A 308 -35.76 8.67 -18.82
N SER A 309 -35.74 8.92 -17.51
CA SER A 309 -36.89 9.49 -16.78
C SER A 309 -37.24 10.91 -17.23
N ALA A 310 -36.29 11.63 -17.83
CA ALA A 310 -36.49 12.93 -18.44
C ALA A 310 -37.07 12.87 -19.88
N GLY A 311 -37.44 11.67 -20.35
CA GLY A 311 -38.06 11.45 -21.66
C GLY A 311 -37.09 11.27 -22.83
N ASN A 312 -35.77 11.18 -22.56
CA ASN A 312 -34.78 10.97 -23.60
C ASN A 312 -34.66 9.48 -23.93
N ILE A 313 -34.71 9.11 -25.21
CA ILE A 313 -34.52 7.73 -25.70
C ILE A 313 -33.23 7.57 -26.52
N THR A 314 -32.27 8.48 -26.35
CA THR A 314 -31.00 8.47 -27.07
C THR A 314 -29.82 8.13 -26.16
N CYS A 315 -28.77 7.54 -26.72
CA CYS A 315 -27.50 7.31 -26.04
C CYS A 315 -26.78 8.65 -25.82
N PRO A 316 -26.49 9.07 -24.56
CA PRO A 316 -25.90 10.37 -24.26
C PRO A 316 -24.54 10.64 -24.93
N LYS A 317 -23.70 9.60 -25.07
CA LYS A 317 -22.35 9.74 -25.62
C LYS A 317 -22.30 9.69 -27.16
N THR A 318 -23.26 9.04 -27.81
CA THR A 318 -23.23 8.84 -29.28
C THR A 318 -24.36 9.56 -30.02
N GLY A 319 -25.38 10.03 -29.31
CA GLY A 319 -26.57 10.66 -29.89
C GLY A 319 -27.51 9.69 -30.64
N LYS A 320 -27.19 8.39 -30.71
CA LYS A 320 -28.02 7.40 -31.41
C LYS A 320 -29.31 7.09 -30.66
N ASN A 321 -30.40 6.88 -31.40
CA ASN A 321 -31.69 6.47 -30.83
C ASN A 321 -31.64 5.01 -30.36
N LEU A 322 -32.23 4.71 -29.21
CA LEU A 322 -32.19 3.40 -28.58
C LEU A 322 -33.47 2.61 -28.87
N GLU A 323 -33.34 1.34 -29.24
CA GLU A 323 -34.48 0.44 -29.45
C GLU A 323 -35.05 -0.07 -28.12
N SER A 324 -34.22 -0.09 -27.05
CA SER A 324 -34.61 -0.50 -25.70
C SER A 324 -33.95 0.35 -24.61
N THR A 325 -34.71 0.63 -23.55
CA THR A 325 -34.20 1.30 -22.33
C THR A 325 -33.80 0.31 -21.23
N VAL A 326 -33.77 -0.99 -21.53
CA VAL A 326 -33.40 -2.04 -20.57
C VAL A 326 -31.91 -1.91 -20.22
N LEU A 327 -31.63 -1.77 -18.93
CA LEU A 327 -30.27 -1.58 -18.40
C LEU A 327 -29.66 -2.92 -17.98
N VAL A 328 -28.67 -3.40 -18.74
CA VAL A 328 -27.91 -4.61 -18.41
C VAL A 328 -26.70 -4.24 -17.55
N GLY A 329 -26.52 -4.93 -16.42
CA GLY A 329 -25.37 -4.69 -15.53
C GLY A 329 -24.06 -5.12 -16.19
N ASN A 330 -23.03 -4.27 -16.12
CA ASN A 330 -21.69 -4.56 -16.64
C ASN A 330 -20.79 -5.03 -15.47
N VAL A 331 -20.88 -6.33 -15.18
CA VAL A 331 -20.18 -6.96 -14.04
C VAL A 331 -18.65 -6.85 -14.19
N SER A 332 -18.13 -6.93 -15.42
CA SER A 332 -16.69 -6.82 -15.70
C SER A 332 -16.14 -5.43 -15.33
N VAL A 333 -16.82 -4.35 -15.74
CA VAL A 333 -16.42 -2.98 -15.34
C VAL A 333 -16.58 -2.78 -13.83
N LYS A 334 -17.62 -3.39 -13.22
CA LYS A 334 -17.82 -3.34 -11.77
C LYS A 334 -16.65 -3.97 -11.00
N GLN A 335 -16.18 -5.13 -11.45
CA GLN A 335 -15.02 -5.81 -10.87
C GLN A 335 -13.74 -4.97 -11.02
N VAL A 336 -13.49 -4.40 -12.20
CA VAL A 336 -12.33 -3.52 -12.45
C VAL A 336 -12.34 -2.28 -11.54
N ILE A 337 -13.50 -1.64 -11.37
CA ILE A 337 -13.66 -0.48 -10.47
C ILE A 337 -13.39 -0.88 -9.01
N GLN A 338 -13.89 -2.04 -8.57
CA GLN A 338 -13.65 -2.55 -7.23
C GLN A 338 -12.17 -2.85 -6.97
N SER A 339 -11.49 -3.50 -7.92
CA SER A 339 -10.04 -3.78 -7.84
C SER A 339 -9.19 -2.51 -7.86
N TYR A 340 -9.60 -1.49 -8.64
CA TYR A 340 -8.97 -0.16 -8.64
C TYR A 340 -9.08 0.54 -7.27
N PHE A 341 -10.28 0.57 -6.66
CA PHE A 341 -10.47 1.20 -5.35
C PHE A 341 -9.77 0.46 -4.22
N LYS A 342 -9.71 -0.87 -4.25
CA LYS A 342 -8.96 -1.69 -3.29
C LYS A 342 -7.49 -1.28 -3.28
N LYS A 343 -6.85 -1.17 -4.46
CA LYS A 343 -5.45 -0.72 -4.60
C LYS A 343 -5.25 0.77 -4.29
N GLU A 344 -6.17 1.66 -4.63
CA GLU A 344 -6.08 3.10 -4.28
C GLU A 344 -6.18 3.33 -2.75
N ILE A 345 -7.00 2.54 -2.05
CA ILE A 345 -7.09 2.53 -0.59
C ILE A 345 -5.79 2.00 0.02
N ASP A 346 -5.21 0.94 -0.55
CA ASP A 346 -3.90 0.40 -0.14
C ASP A 346 -2.75 1.39 -0.41
N GLN A 347 -2.78 2.14 -1.52
CA GLN A 347 -1.78 3.15 -1.85
C GLN A 347 -1.93 4.45 -1.02
N LYS A 348 -3.16 4.88 -0.72
CA LYS A 348 -3.42 6.06 0.14
C LYS A 348 -3.13 5.75 1.61
N SER A 349 -3.39 4.53 2.08
CA SER A 349 -2.98 4.08 3.42
C SER A 349 -1.45 3.96 3.53
N MET A 350 -0.74 3.53 2.49
CA MET A 350 0.73 3.58 2.41
C MET A 350 1.30 5.01 2.43
N LYS A 351 0.63 6.00 1.82
CA LYS A 351 1.06 7.42 1.85
C LYS A 351 0.84 8.09 3.22
N LYS A 352 -0.20 7.70 3.98
CA LYS A 352 -0.40 8.13 5.38
C LYS A 352 0.54 7.41 6.37
N LYS A 353 1.00 6.20 6.07
CA LYS A 353 1.95 5.41 6.90
C LYS A 353 3.38 5.98 6.98
N LYS A 354 3.78 6.96 6.16
CA LYS A 354 5.14 7.54 6.19
C LYS A 354 5.49 8.39 7.44
N LYS A 355 4.58 8.57 8.41
CA LYS A 355 4.84 9.38 9.63
C LYS A 355 5.05 8.58 10.94
N LYS A 356 5.04 7.24 10.92
CA LYS A 356 5.49 6.42 12.06
C LYS A 356 6.24 5.19 11.54
N THR A 357 7.52 5.31 11.22
CA THR A 357 8.41 4.13 11.18
C THR A 357 8.69 3.75 12.62
N SER A 358 7.81 2.91 13.18
CA SER A 358 7.81 2.53 14.59
C SER A 358 9.01 1.65 14.93
N ILE A 359 9.66 2.03 16.03
CA ILE A 359 10.44 1.12 16.87
C ILE A 359 9.43 0.06 17.38
N PRO A 360 9.79 -1.23 17.54
CA PRO A 360 8.92 -2.19 18.21
C PRO A 360 8.46 -1.60 19.53
N GLU A 361 7.14 -1.44 19.71
CA GLU A 361 6.61 -0.76 20.89
C GLU A 361 6.63 -1.66 22.14
N SER A 362 7.03 -2.93 21.98
CA SER A 362 7.26 -3.89 23.07
C SER A 362 8.64 -4.56 23.00
N LEU A 363 9.17 -4.90 24.18
CA LEU A 363 10.46 -5.59 24.32
C LEU A 363 10.43 -6.98 23.69
N ALA A 364 9.35 -7.74 23.89
CA ALA A 364 9.20 -9.07 23.29
C ALA A 364 9.26 -9.02 21.76
N ALA A 365 8.64 -8.01 21.12
CA ALA A 365 8.70 -7.83 19.67
C ALA A 365 10.10 -7.43 19.20
N GLU A 366 10.78 -6.57 19.97
CA GLU A 366 12.15 -6.16 19.70
C GLU A 366 13.11 -7.35 19.68
N GLU A 367 13.07 -8.16 20.74
CA GLU A 367 13.97 -9.29 20.94
C GLU A 367 13.60 -10.46 20.02
N ALA A 368 12.31 -10.67 19.71
CA ALA A 368 11.89 -11.59 18.65
C ALA A 368 12.50 -11.19 17.29
N GLY A 369 12.53 -9.89 16.95
CA GLY A 369 13.16 -9.39 15.73
C GLY A 369 14.66 -9.69 15.64
N LYS A 370 15.37 -9.68 16.78
CA LYS A 370 16.79 -10.07 16.86
C LYS A 370 16.97 -11.57 16.62
N LEU A 371 16.20 -12.40 17.33
CA LEU A 371 16.22 -13.86 17.15
C LEU A 371 15.92 -14.27 15.69
N ILE A 372 14.95 -13.61 15.05
CA ILE A 372 14.63 -13.82 13.64
C ILE A 372 15.82 -13.45 12.75
N SER A 373 16.45 -12.30 12.99
CA SER A 373 17.58 -11.82 12.18
C SER A 373 18.77 -12.78 12.28
N ASP A 374 19.09 -13.25 13.49
CA ASP A 374 20.17 -14.21 13.74
C ASP A 374 19.89 -15.57 13.09
N PHE A 375 18.65 -16.06 13.21
CA PHE A 375 18.22 -17.30 12.55
C PHE A 375 18.35 -17.21 11.02
N LEU A 376 17.82 -16.15 10.41
CA LEU A 376 17.87 -15.95 8.96
C LEU A 376 19.31 -15.78 8.45
N ALA A 377 20.17 -15.10 9.21
CA ALA A 377 21.60 -15.01 8.91
C ALA A 377 22.27 -16.38 8.93
N GLY A 378 21.92 -17.22 9.91
CA GLY A 378 22.37 -18.61 10.01
C GLY A 378 21.94 -19.46 8.82
N GLU A 379 20.65 -19.41 8.44
CA GLU A 379 20.10 -20.17 7.31
C GLU A 379 20.68 -19.74 5.95
N LEU A 380 21.04 -18.46 5.78
CA LEU A 380 21.74 -18.01 4.57
C LEU A 380 23.12 -18.64 4.39
N ILE A 381 23.81 -18.98 5.48
CA ILE A 381 25.19 -19.48 5.46
C ILE A 381 25.23 -21.00 5.55
N ASN A 382 24.44 -21.57 6.46
CA ASN A 382 24.50 -22.98 6.85
C ASN A 382 23.27 -23.78 6.41
N GLY A 383 22.22 -23.11 5.94
CA GLY A 383 20.98 -23.75 5.53
C GLY A 383 21.14 -24.57 4.25
N GLY A 384 20.25 -25.54 4.06
CA GLY A 384 20.11 -26.24 2.78
C GLY A 384 19.60 -25.28 1.68
N PRO A 385 19.60 -25.70 0.41
CA PRO A 385 19.16 -24.85 -0.69
C PRO A 385 17.75 -24.27 -0.51
N LYS A 386 16.82 -25.06 0.03
CA LYS A 386 15.43 -24.63 0.27
C LYS A 386 15.36 -23.60 1.40
N GLU A 387 16.07 -23.85 2.48
CA GLU A 387 16.10 -22.98 3.65
C GLU A 387 16.80 -21.66 3.36
N MET A 388 17.92 -21.68 2.61
CA MET A 388 18.61 -20.49 2.15
C MET A 388 17.73 -19.60 1.26
N VAL A 389 17.00 -20.19 0.32
CA VAL A 389 16.06 -19.45 -0.54
C VAL A 389 14.91 -18.85 0.29
N LYS A 390 14.34 -19.62 1.22
CA LYS A 390 13.32 -19.11 2.15
C LYS A 390 13.87 -17.94 2.97
N ALA A 391 15.06 -18.09 3.55
CA ALA A 391 15.69 -17.06 4.36
C ALA A 391 15.94 -15.79 3.55
N LEU A 392 16.41 -15.92 2.32
CA LEU A 392 16.61 -14.81 1.39
C LEU A 392 15.32 -14.03 1.09
N VAL A 393 14.21 -14.75 0.85
CA VAL A 393 12.90 -14.12 0.63
C VAL A 393 12.40 -13.41 1.89
N GLU A 394 12.52 -14.04 3.06
CA GLU A 394 12.15 -13.42 4.34
C GLU A 394 12.98 -12.16 4.64
N ILE A 395 14.29 -12.19 4.39
CA ILE A 395 15.16 -11.02 4.51
C ILE A 395 14.72 -9.91 3.55
N ARG A 396 14.40 -10.24 2.28
CA ARG A 396 13.85 -9.25 1.33
C ARG A 396 12.55 -8.62 1.84
N ILE A 397 11.67 -9.39 2.49
CA ILE A 397 10.43 -8.90 3.07
C ILE A 397 10.71 -7.98 4.28
N LEU A 398 11.48 -8.46 5.25
CA LEU A 398 11.77 -7.74 6.50
C LEU A 398 12.53 -6.43 6.25
N THR A 399 13.41 -6.37 5.26
CA THR A 399 14.11 -5.13 4.90
C THR A 399 13.18 -4.05 4.32
N LYS A 400 12.03 -4.42 3.75
CA LYS A 400 11.03 -3.46 3.23
C LYS A 400 10.17 -2.84 4.32
N THR A 401 10.01 -3.49 5.49
CA THR A 401 8.99 -3.10 6.47
C THR A 401 9.41 -1.91 7.34
N THR A 402 10.51 -2.02 8.10
CA THR A 402 10.92 -0.99 9.08
C THR A 402 12.44 -0.74 9.06
N SER A 403 12.87 0.45 9.50
CA SER A 403 14.30 0.73 9.72
C SER A 403 14.88 -0.10 10.85
N PHE A 404 14.07 -0.43 11.85
CA PHE A 404 14.45 -1.33 12.94
C PHE A 404 14.90 -2.70 12.38
N ASN A 405 14.08 -3.34 11.55
CA ASN A 405 14.42 -4.64 10.95
C ASN A 405 15.69 -4.56 10.10
N ARG A 406 15.88 -3.49 9.33
CA ARG A 406 17.11 -3.28 8.56
C ARG A 406 18.34 -3.19 9.45
N SER A 407 18.28 -2.46 10.57
CA SER A 407 19.39 -2.37 11.53
C SER A 407 19.74 -3.73 12.12
N ARG A 408 18.73 -4.49 12.57
CA ARG A 408 18.93 -5.82 13.18
C ARG A 408 19.55 -6.81 12.21
N LEU A 409 19.10 -6.81 10.95
CA LEU A 409 19.67 -7.65 9.90
C LEU A 409 21.15 -7.29 9.61
N VAL A 410 21.49 -6.00 9.60
CA VAL A 410 22.90 -5.55 9.44
C VAL A 410 23.77 -5.98 10.62
N GLU A 411 23.24 -5.89 11.85
CA GLU A 411 23.91 -6.35 13.07
C GLU A 411 24.14 -7.87 13.06
N ALA A 412 23.15 -8.64 12.58
CA ALA A 412 23.23 -10.09 12.40
C ALA A 412 24.19 -10.53 11.26
N GLY A 413 24.79 -9.59 10.53
CA GLY A 413 25.80 -9.89 9.51
C GLY A 413 25.27 -10.44 8.19
N VAL A 414 24.01 -10.14 7.84
CA VAL A 414 23.43 -10.64 6.57
C VAL A 414 24.07 -10.01 5.32
N VAL A 415 24.66 -8.82 5.44
CA VAL A 415 25.17 -8.05 4.30
C VAL A 415 26.24 -8.84 3.55
N GLU A 416 27.23 -9.37 4.25
CA GLU A 416 28.34 -10.11 3.65
C GLU A 416 27.86 -11.37 2.93
N SER A 417 26.87 -12.06 3.49
CA SER A 417 26.23 -13.23 2.87
C SER A 417 25.46 -12.85 1.61
N LEU A 418 24.67 -11.77 1.67
CA LEU A 418 23.94 -11.25 0.51
C LEU A 418 24.88 -10.83 -0.62
N MET A 419 26.02 -10.20 -0.30
CA MET A 419 27.03 -9.82 -1.30
C MET A 419 27.62 -11.02 -2.02
N LYS A 420 27.85 -12.15 -1.32
CA LYS A 420 28.31 -13.40 -1.95
C LYS A 420 27.27 -13.97 -2.93
N LEU A 421 25.98 -13.78 -2.65
CA LEU A 421 24.87 -14.20 -3.50
C LEU A 421 24.63 -13.31 -4.72
N LEU A 422 25.34 -12.17 -4.85
CA LEU A 422 25.29 -11.33 -6.04
C LEU A 422 26.12 -11.87 -7.20
N ARG A 423 27.03 -12.81 -6.94
CA ARG A 423 27.88 -13.43 -7.96
C ARG A 423 27.02 -14.11 -9.04
N PRO A 424 27.52 -14.25 -10.28
CA PRO A 424 26.82 -14.96 -11.34
C PRO A 424 26.37 -16.35 -10.88
N GLY A 425 25.08 -16.64 -11.03
CA GLY A 425 24.43 -17.83 -10.48
C GLY A 425 22.94 -17.87 -10.83
N ASP A 426 22.12 -18.39 -9.92
CA ASP A 426 20.66 -18.41 -10.10
C ASP A 426 20.09 -16.97 -10.21
N PRO A 427 19.38 -16.63 -11.30
CA PRO A 427 18.86 -15.27 -11.50
C PRO A 427 17.86 -14.82 -10.43
N THR A 428 17.09 -15.75 -9.86
CA THR A 428 16.11 -15.47 -8.79
C THR A 428 16.80 -15.16 -7.48
N ILE A 429 17.86 -15.91 -7.15
CA ILE A 429 18.69 -15.66 -5.96
C ILE A 429 19.37 -14.29 -6.08
N GLN A 430 20.01 -14.00 -7.22
CA GLN A 430 20.66 -12.72 -7.44
C GLN A 430 19.68 -11.54 -7.33
N GLU A 431 18.48 -11.67 -7.92
CA GLU A 431 17.45 -10.63 -7.84
C GLU A 431 17.00 -10.38 -6.39
N ASN A 432 16.68 -11.44 -5.64
CA ASN A 432 16.24 -11.30 -4.24
C ASN A 432 17.35 -10.73 -3.35
N ALA A 433 18.60 -11.16 -3.55
CA ALA A 433 19.75 -10.63 -2.83
C ALA A 433 19.97 -9.14 -3.13
N MET A 434 19.95 -8.75 -4.40
CA MET A 434 20.10 -7.35 -4.79
C MET A 434 18.95 -6.48 -4.28
N ALA A 435 17.72 -7.00 -4.24
CA ALA A 435 16.58 -6.31 -3.66
C ALA A 435 16.74 -6.09 -2.15
N ALA A 436 17.28 -7.07 -1.42
CA ALA A 436 17.58 -6.92 0.01
C ALA A 436 18.69 -5.88 0.23
N ILE A 437 19.79 -5.94 -0.52
CA ILE A 437 20.89 -4.95 -0.49
C ILE A 437 20.37 -3.53 -0.78
N LEU A 438 19.52 -3.36 -1.79
CA LEU A 438 18.85 -2.09 -2.07
C LEU A 438 18.11 -1.57 -0.83
N ASN A 439 17.30 -2.40 -0.18
CA ASN A 439 16.54 -1.94 0.98
C ASN A 439 17.45 -1.59 2.16
N LEU A 440 18.49 -2.38 2.42
CA LEU A 440 19.49 -2.10 3.45
C LEU A 440 20.24 -0.80 3.17
N SER A 441 20.53 -0.48 1.91
CA SER A 441 21.20 0.76 1.51
C SER A 441 20.42 2.04 1.84
N LYS A 442 19.14 1.95 2.20
CA LYS A 442 18.33 3.13 2.58
C LYS A 442 18.75 3.75 3.92
N ASP A 443 19.30 2.94 4.83
CA ASP A 443 19.70 3.37 6.17
C ASP A 443 21.23 3.43 6.31
N ILE A 444 21.72 4.30 7.20
CA ILE A 444 23.17 4.56 7.35
C ILE A 444 23.97 3.30 7.70
N ALA A 445 23.46 2.44 8.60
CA ALA A 445 24.13 1.22 9.01
C ALA A 445 24.35 0.27 7.82
N GLY A 446 23.33 0.10 6.97
CA GLY A 446 23.43 -0.71 5.77
C GLY A 446 24.41 -0.13 4.76
N LYS A 447 24.39 1.19 4.53
CA LYS A 447 25.37 1.86 3.65
C LYS A 447 26.81 1.61 4.10
N VAL A 448 27.08 1.82 5.39
CA VAL A 448 28.42 1.66 5.97
C VAL A 448 28.90 0.21 5.82
N ARG A 449 28.03 -0.76 6.12
CA ARG A 449 28.38 -2.18 6.00
C ARG A 449 28.59 -2.61 4.55
N ILE A 450 27.76 -2.14 3.61
CA ILE A 450 27.90 -2.44 2.17
C ILE A 450 29.21 -1.86 1.62
N GLY A 451 29.50 -0.58 1.90
CA GLY A 451 30.73 0.06 1.42
C GLY A 451 31.99 -0.45 2.10
N GLY A 452 31.90 -0.93 3.35
CA GLY A 452 33.01 -1.57 4.07
C GLY A 452 33.22 -3.05 3.73
N SER A 453 32.26 -3.70 3.06
CA SER A 453 32.44 -5.05 2.54
C SER A 453 33.44 -4.96 1.39
N GLY A 454 34.64 -5.53 1.52
CA GLY A 454 35.69 -5.39 0.50
C GLY A 454 35.19 -5.73 -0.91
N GLY A 455 35.22 -4.76 -1.83
CA GLY A 455 34.68 -4.91 -3.19
C GLY A 455 33.16 -4.72 -3.32
N GLY A 456 32.49 -4.20 -2.29
CA GLY A 456 31.03 -4.17 -2.23
C GLY A 456 30.38 -3.23 -3.23
N LEU A 457 31.00 -2.09 -3.49
CA LEU A 457 30.53 -1.14 -4.50
C LEU A 457 30.74 -1.70 -5.91
N GLU A 458 31.86 -2.38 -6.12
CA GLU A 458 32.24 -3.05 -7.37
C GLU A 458 31.25 -4.15 -7.73
N MET A 459 30.87 -5.00 -6.77
CA MET A 459 29.85 -6.05 -6.98
C MET A 459 28.49 -5.47 -7.38
N ILE A 460 28.07 -4.33 -6.81
CA ILE A 460 26.81 -3.69 -7.19
C ILE A 460 26.90 -3.12 -8.63
N VAL A 461 28.05 -2.56 -9.01
CA VAL A 461 28.29 -2.08 -10.38
C VAL A 461 28.36 -3.24 -11.38
N GLU A 462 28.90 -4.39 -10.98
CA GLU A 462 28.86 -5.63 -11.78
C GLU A 462 27.41 -6.05 -12.03
N VAL A 463 26.57 -6.13 -10.99
CA VAL A 463 25.14 -6.46 -11.14
C VAL A 463 24.38 -5.44 -11.97
N LEU A 464 24.72 -4.15 -11.89
CA LEU A 464 24.14 -3.10 -12.75
C LEU A 464 24.37 -3.40 -14.24
N ASN A 465 25.55 -3.91 -14.59
CA ASN A 465 25.95 -4.12 -15.98
C ASN A 465 25.59 -5.52 -16.50
N GLU A 466 25.76 -6.54 -15.66
CA GLU A 466 25.73 -7.96 -16.04
C GLU A 466 24.63 -8.76 -15.33
N GLY A 467 23.81 -8.10 -14.49
CA GLY A 467 22.72 -8.75 -13.78
C GLY A 467 21.78 -9.52 -14.72
N ALA A 468 21.50 -10.78 -14.36
CA ALA A 468 20.79 -11.73 -15.23
C ALA A 468 19.34 -11.28 -15.54
N ARG A 469 18.68 -10.62 -14.57
CA ARG A 469 17.34 -10.07 -14.71
C ARG A 469 17.36 -8.55 -14.87
N ARG A 470 16.32 -8.02 -15.51
CA ARG A 470 16.12 -6.57 -15.61
C ARG A 470 15.98 -5.97 -14.20
N GLU A 471 15.22 -6.63 -13.34
CA GLU A 471 14.91 -6.28 -11.96
C GLU A 471 16.19 -6.16 -11.11
N SER A 472 17.14 -7.09 -11.26
CA SER A 472 18.44 -7.02 -10.58
C SER A 472 19.19 -5.74 -10.93
N ARG A 473 19.24 -5.39 -12.21
CA ARG A 473 19.88 -4.15 -12.70
C ARG A 473 19.17 -2.88 -12.19
N GLN A 474 17.84 -2.90 -12.11
CA GLN A 474 17.06 -1.80 -11.52
C GLN A 474 17.35 -1.64 -10.03
N HIS A 475 17.44 -2.76 -9.30
CA HIS A 475 17.76 -2.76 -7.88
C HIS A 475 19.19 -2.25 -7.62
N ALA A 476 20.16 -2.63 -8.47
CA ALA A 476 21.53 -2.12 -8.42
C ALA A 476 21.58 -0.60 -8.66
N ALA A 477 20.91 -0.09 -9.70
CA ALA A 477 20.84 1.35 -9.96
C ALA A 477 20.24 2.14 -8.78
N ALA A 478 19.20 1.59 -8.16
CA ALA A 478 18.59 2.20 -6.98
C ALA A 478 19.49 2.12 -5.73
N ALA A 479 20.27 1.06 -5.56
CA ALA A 479 21.22 0.93 -4.46
C ALA A 479 22.36 1.95 -4.60
N ILE A 480 22.89 2.12 -5.81
CA ILE A 480 23.90 3.13 -6.14
C ILE A 480 23.36 4.54 -5.84
N PHE A 481 22.11 4.84 -6.19
CA PHE A 481 21.48 6.10 -5.79
C PHE A 481 21.57 6.34 -4.28
N TYR A 482 21.15 5.38 -3.44
CA TYR A 482 21.18 5.57 -2.00
C TYR A 482 22.61 5.63 -1.42
N LEU A 483 23.55 4.84 -1.96
CA LEU A 483 24.95 4.80 -1.53
C LEU A 483 25.70 6.08 -1.90
N SER A 484 25.45 6.63 -3.09
CA SER A 484 26.07 7.87 -3.60
C SER A 484 25.74 9.12 -2.79
N SER A 485 24.79 9.04 -1.83
CA SER A 485 24.50 10.14 -0.92
C SER A 485 25.61 10.38 0.10
N LEU A 486 26.55 9.43 0.28
CA LEU A 486 27.73 9.58 1.12
C LEU A 486 28.93 9.98 0.26
N GLY A 487 29.65 11.04 0.67
CA GLY A 487 30.71 11.66 -0.14
C GLY A 487 31.81 10.69 -0.56
N ASP A 488 32.30 9.88 0.38
CA ASP A 488 33.38 8.91 0.11
C ASP A 488 32.95 7.84 -0.90
N TYR A 489 31.72 7.31 -0.78
CA TYR A 489 31.20 6.32 -1.71
C TYR A 489 30.91 6.92 -3.08
N SER A 490 30.53 8.19 -3.14
CA SER A 490 30.33 8.88 -4.41
C SER A 490 31.62 8.97 -5.24
N ARG A 491 32.76 9.21 -4.57
CA ARG A 491 34.08 9.14 -5.22
C ARG A 491 34.35 7.72 -5.73
N SER A 492 34.29 6.73 -4.83
CA SER A 492 34.61 5.34 -5.18
C SER A 492 33.71 4.81 -6.30
N ILE A 493 32.38 5.01 -6.21
CA ILE A 493 31.43 4.59 -7.25
C ILE A 493 31.74 5.24 -8.60
N GLY A 494 32.15 6.50 -8.61
CA GLY A 494 32.52 7.21 -9.83
C GLY A 494 33.84 6.71 -10.45
N GLU A 495 34.77 6.21 -9.62
CA GLU A 495 36.04 5.64 -10.06
C GLU A 495 35.92 4.23 -10.63
N ILE A 496 34.89 3.47 -10.24
CA ILE A 496 34.64 2.11 -10.74
C ILE A 496 34.30 2.16 -12.25
N PRO A 497 35.03 1.41 -13.10
CA PRO A 497 34.71 1.28 -14.52
C PRO A 497 33.27 0.84 -14.75
N ASP A 498 32.65 1.33 -15.83
CA ASP A 498 31.27 0.98 -16.22
C ASP A 498 30.16 1.34 -15.21
N SER A 499 30.47 2.03 -14.12
CA SER A 499 29.47 2.58 -13.19
C SER A 499 28.58 3.61 -13.88
N ILE A 500 29.16 4.69 -14.40
CA ILE A 500 28.43 5.74 -15.12
C ILE A 500 27.86 5.23 -16.47
N PRO A 501 28.63 4.51 -17.32
CA PRO A 501 28.07 3.88 -18.52
C PRO A 501 26.88 2.94 -18.24
N GLY A 502 26.96 2.13 -17.18
CA GLY A 502 25.87 1.25 -16.74
C GLY A 502 24.62 2.02 -16.34
N LEU A 503 24.77 3.10 -15.56
CA LEU A 503 23.64 3.97 -15.20
C LEU A 503 23.00 4.61 -16.44
N LEU A 504 23.81 5.09 -17.38
CA LEU A 504 23.30 5.66 -18.65
C LEU A 504 22.59 4.61 -19.52
N ARG A 505 22.99 3.34 -19.43
CA ARG A 505 22.30 2.23 -20.12
C ARG A 505 20.87 2.06 -19.59
N ILE A 506 20.67 2.13 -18.28
CA ILE A 506 19.32 2.13 -17.67
C ILE A 506 18.50 3.34 -18.13
N VAL A 507 19.13 4.53 -18.17
CA VAL A 507 18.48 5.77 -18.62
C VAL A 507 18.03 5.68 -20.08
N LYS A 508 18.87 5.10 -20.96
CA LYS A 508 18.60 4.96 -22.39
C LYS A 508 17.63 3.82 -22.73
N GLY A 509 17.61 2.75 -21.94
CA GLY A 509 16.83 1.55 -22.26
C GLY A 509 15.34 1.83 -22.40
N CYS A 510 14.75 1.41 -23.51
CA CYS A 510 13.32 1.58 -23.81
C CYS A 510 12.44 0.62 -22.98
N ASP A 511 13.05 -0.43 -22.44
CA ASP A 511 12.42 -1.50 -21.68
C ASP A 511 12.31 -1.20 -20.17
N TYR A 512 12.83 -0.04 -19.74
CA TYR A 512 12.72 0.46 -18.38
C TYR A 512 11.62 1.53 -18.27
N GLY A 513 10.78 1.43 -17.25
CA GLY A 513 9.85 2.50 -16.88
C GLY A 513 10.55 3.68 -16.20
N ASP A 514 9.77 4.70 -15.83
CA ASP A 514 10.29 5.96 -15.28
C ASP A 514 11.07 5.79 -13.97
N SER A 515 10.63 4.91 -13.06
CA SER A 515 11.25 4.76 -11.73
C SER A 515 12.74 4.36 -11.79
N PRO A 516 13.14 3.28 -12.50
CA PRO A 516 14.55 2.95 -12.72
C PRO A 516 15.36 4.08 -13.37
N LYS A 517 14.81 4.75 -14.38
CA LYS A 517 15.48 5.88 -15.06
C LYS A 517 15.76 7.01 -14.09
N ARG A 518 14.78 7.38 -13.27
CA ARG A 518 14.93 8.42 -12.23
C ARG A 518 15.98 8.03 -11.21
N ASN A 519 15.97 6.79 -10.71
CA ASN A 519 17.01 6.33 -9.78
C ASN A 519 18.42 6.48 -10.37
N ALA A 520 18.61 6.07 -11.64
CA ALA A 520 19.89 6.21 -12.31
C ALA A 520 20.29 7.69 -12.54
N LEU A 521 19.35 8.56 -12.92
CA LEU A 521 19.60 10.00 -13.09
C LEU A 521 19.98 10.67 -11.77
N ILE A 522 19.27 10.36 -10.69
CA ILE A 522 19.57 10.92 -9.37
C ILE A 522 20.90 10.39 -8.85
N ALA A 523 21.24 9.13 -9.11
CA ALA A 523 22.58 8.59 -8.83
C ALA A 523 23.67 9.40 -9.57
N ILE A 524 23.55 9.58 -10.89
CA ILE A 524 24.52 10.39 -11.67
C ILE A 524 24.62 11.81 -11.12
N ARG A 525 23.48 12.42 -10.76
CA ARG A 525 23.45 13.77 -10.17
C ARG A 525 24.20 13.82 -8.83
N SER A 526 23.99 12.83 -7.96
CA SER A 526 24.71 12.71 -6.69
C SER A 526 26.22 12.52 -6.90
N LEU A 527 26.62 11.71 -7.89
CA LEU A 527 28.03 11.52 -8.28
C LEU A 527 28.69 12.83 -8.68
N LEU A 528 27.99 13.67 -9.45
CA LEU A 528 28.47 14.99 -9.88
C LEU A 528 28.48 16.04 -8.75
N ILE A 529 27.54 15.95 -7.79
CA ILE A 529 27.43 16.93 -6.70
C ILE A 529 28.53 16.71 -5.66
N GLN A 530 28.77 15.45 -5.29
CA GLN A 530 29.66 15.12 -4.18
C GLN A 530 31.14 15.15 -4.58
N HIS A 531 31.47 14.93 -5.85
CA HIS A 531 32.86 14.88 -6.30
C HIS A 531 33.03 15.44 -7.72
N SER A 532 33.83 16.50 -7.85
CA SER A 532 34.02 17.21 -9.12
C SER A 532 34.73 16.36 -10.17
N ASP A 533 35.56 15.39 -9.77
CA ASP A 533 36.34 14.56 -10.71
C ASP A 533 35.46 13.57 -11.46
N ASN A 534 34.21 13.39 -11.04
CA ASN A 534 33.21 12.62 -11.79
C ASN A 534 32.72 13.40 -13.02
N HIS A 535 32.95 14.71 -13.11
CA HIS A 535 32.50 15.54 -14.22
C HIS A 535 33.01 15.02 -15.58
N TRP A 536 34.32 14.81 -15.70
CA TRP A 536 34.91 14.34 -16.96
C TRP A 536 34.46 12.91 -17.29
N ARG A 537 34.25 12.05 -16.28
CA ARG A 537 33.78 10.67 -16.47
C ARG A 537 32.36 10.63 -17.03
N VAL A 538 31.48 11.49 -16.51
CA VAL A 538 30.10 11.65 -17.04
C VAL A 538 30.09 12.20 -18.46
N LEU A 539 30.98 13.14 -18.78
CA LEU A 539 31.14 13.64 -20.15
C LEU A 539 31.65 12.56 -21.10
N ALA A 540 32.72 11.85 -20.71
CA ALA A 540 33.34 10.79 -21.50
C ALA A 540 32.36 9.63 -21.79
N ALA A 541 31.47 9.33 -20.85
CA ALA A 541 30.41 8.33 -21.02
C ALA A 541 29.28 8.76 -21.97
N GLY A 542 29.31 9.98 -22.52
CA GLY A 542 28.32 10.45 -23.50
C GLY A 542 26.98 10.86 -22.89
N ALA A 543 26.95 11.22 -21.60
CA ALA A 543 25.72 11.57 -20.89
C ALA A 543 24.93 12.69 -21.58
N VAL A 544 25.60 13.74 -22.08
CA VAL A 544 24.92 14.89 -22.69
C VAL A 544 24.05 14.49 -23.88
N SER A 545 24.52 13.60 -24.76
CA SER A 545 23.70 13.07 -25.87
C SER A 545 22.49 12.31 -25.35
N VAL A 546 22.72 11.35 -24.45
CA VAL A 546 21.65 10.48 -23.92
C VAL A 546 20.55 11.30 -23.28
N LEU A 547 20.91 12.29 -22.45
CA LEU A 547 19.95 13.11 -21.71
C LEU A 547 19.16 14.05 -22.62
N LEU A 548 19.81 14.67 -23.61
CA LEU A 548 19.12 15.55 -24.56
C LEU A 548 18.16 14.77 -25.47
N ASP A 549 18.57 13.59 -25.92
CA ASP A 549 17.71 12.71 -26.73
C ASP A 549 16.53 12.19 -25.91
N LEU A 550 16.77 11.85 -24.64
CA LEU A 550 15.71 11.46 -23.71
C LEU A 550 14.69 12.59 -23.50
N VAL A 551 15.13 13.82 -23.21
CA VAL A 551 14.21 14.98 -23.03
C VAL A 551 13.45 15.32 -24.31
N ARG A 552 14.00 15.05 -25.51
CA ARG A 552 13.30 15.21 -26.78
C ARG A 552 12.21 14.16 -27.01
N SER A 553 12.36 12.97 -26.43
CA SER A 553 11.35 11.92 -26.56
C SER A 553 10.04 12.35 -25.87
N GLY A 554 8.92 12.20 -26.58
CA GLY A 554 7.60 12.54 -26.06
C GLY A 554 7.06 11.54 -25.04
N GLU A 555 7.68 10.36 -24.95
CA GLU A 555 7.15 9.17 -24.28
C GLU A 555 7.54 9.06 -22.79
N ILE A 556 8.31 10.00 -22.25
CA ILE A 556 8.78 9.96 -20.86
C ILE A 556 7.96 10.87 -19.94
N GLY A 557 7.77 10.42 -18.70
CA GLY A 557 7.11 11.22 -17.68
C GLY A 557 7.91 12.46 -17.29
N ASP A 558 7.20 13.49 -16.82
CA ASP A 558 7.79 14.78 -16.44
C ASP A 558 8.89 14.65 -15.36
N GLY A 559 8.78 13.66 -14.46
CA GLY A 559 9.83 13.39 -13.47
C GLY A 559 11.18 13.00 -14.09
N VAL A 560 11.17 12.19 -15.16
CA VAL A 560 12.40 11.81 -15.89
C VAL A 560 12.96 13.02 -16.64
N LYS A 561 12.10 13.87 -17.21
CA LYS A 561 12.51 15.13 -17.85
C LYS A 561 13.18 16.06 -16.83
N ALA A 562 12.56 16.26 -15.67
CA ALA A 562 13.10 17.08 -14.58
C ALA A 562 14.49 16.62 -14.15
N ASP A 563 14.64 15.33 -13.83
CA ASP A 563 15.89 14.73 -13.37
C ASP A 563 16.98 14.78 -14.46
N SER A 564 16.62 14.60 -15.73
CA SER A 564 17.55 14.70 -16.87
C SER A 564 18.09 16.11 -17.04
N ILE A 565 17.21 17.12 -16.96
CA ILE A 565 17.59 18.53 -17.06
C ILE A 565 18.42 18.94 -15.84
N ALA A 566 18.12 18.41 -14.65
CA ALA A 566 18.93 18.65 -13.46
C ALA A 566 20.37 18.13 -13.60
N VAL A 567 20.57 16.94 -14.21
CA VAL A 567 21.91 16.42 -14.53
C VAL A 567 22.61 17.29 -15.57
N LEU A 568 21.93 17.68 -16.65
CA LEU A 568 22.47 18.59 -17.66
C LEU A 568 22.87 19.94 -17.06
N ALA A 569 22.06 20.49 -16.16
CA ALA A 569 22.34 21.74 -15.47
C ALA A 569 23.62 21.62 -14.63
N LYS A 570 23.79 20.49 -13.92
CA LYS A 570 25.00 20.23 -13.14
C LYS A 570 26.24 20.04 -14.02
N ILE A 571 26.11 19.39 -15.17
CA ILE A 571 27.19 19.29 -16.17
C ILE A 571 27.56 20.68 -16.70
N ALA A 572 26.57 21.52 -17.03
CA ALA A 572 26.78 22.86 -17.57
C ALA A 572 27.38 23.87 -16.58
N GLU A 573 27.56 23.49 -15.30
CA GLU A 573 28.26 24.31 -14.31
C GLU A 573 29.75 24.49 -14.64
N TYR A 574 30.33 23.57 -15.44
CA TYR A 574 31.71 23.65 -15.92
C TYR A 574 31.78 24.01 -17.42
N PRO A 575 32.85 24.70 -17.88
CA PRO A 575 32.98 25.13 -19.28
C PRO A 575 32.88 24.00 -20.32
N ASP A 576 33.57 22.89 -20.13
CA ASP A 576 33.56 21.76 -21.09
C ASP A 576 32.18 21.10 -21.20
N GLY A 577 31.48 21.01 -20.06
CA GLY A 577 30.10 20.56 -19.99
C GLY A 577 29.15 21.51 -20.70
N MET A 578 29.28 22.82 -20.45
CA MET A 578 28.52 23.86 -21.15
C MET A 578 28.71 23.77 -22.67
N ILE A 579 29.95 23.68 -23.16
CA ILE A 579 30.27 23.56 -24.59
C ILE A 579 29.58 22.33 -25.18
N SER A 580 29.64 21.20 -24.48
CA SER A 580 29.03 19.93 -24.90
C SER A 580 27.51 20.05 -25.01
N VAL A 581 26.86 20.70 -24.05
CA VAL A 581 25.41 20.93 -24.05
C VAL A 581 24.99 21.86 -25.18
N LEU A 582 25.73 22.96 -25.42
CA LEU A 582 25.43 23.91 -26.50
C LEU A 582 25.56 23.27 -27.88
N ARG A 583 26.67 22.56 -28.14
CA ARG A 583 26.92 21.90 -29.44
C ARG A 583 25.82 20.93 -29.84
N ARG A 584 25.16 20.32 -28.86
CA ARG A 584 24.05 19.37 -29.08
C ARG A 584 22.67 20.02 -29.01
N GLY A 585 22.58 21.36 -29.02
CA GLY A 585 21.31 22.08 -29.07
C GLY A 585 20.55 22.16 -27.74
N GLY A 586 21.25 21.99 -26.61
CA GLY A 586 20.63 22.03 -25.28
C GLY A 586 19.97 23.37 -24.93
N LEU A 587 20.51 24.49 -25.43
CA LEU A 587 19.94 25.83 -25.20
C LEU A 587 18.50 25.92 -25.74
N LYS A 588 18.30 25.57 -27.01
CA LYS A 588 16.97 25.61 -27.67
C LYS A 588 16.00 24.64 -27.00
N LEU A 589 16.46 23.45 -26.62
CA LEU A 589 15.62 22.46 -25.93
C LEU A 589 15.16 22.97 -24.56
N ALA A 590 16.07 23.55 -23.77
CA ALA A 590 15.75 24.09 -22.45
C ALA A 590 14.73 25.24 -22.53
N VAL A 591 14.86 26.15 -23.50
CA VAL A 591 13.88 27.22 -23.76
C VAL A 591 12.51 26.63 -24.13
N LYS A 592 12.48 25.66 -25.06
CA LYS A 592 11.24 24.99 -25.47
C LYS A 592 10.53 24.32 -24.28
N VAL A 593 11.27 23.62 -23.42
CA VAL A 593 10.70 22.96 -22.23
C VAL A 593 10.20 24.00 -21.22
N LEU A 594 10.96 25.07 -20.97
CA LEU A 594 10.57 26.14 -20.04
C LEU A 594 9.25 26.82 -20.47
N GLY A 595 9.07 27.03 -21.77
CA GLY A 595 7.86 27.63 -22.35
C GLY A 595 6.64 26.69 -22.44
N SER A 596 6.79 25.39 -22.13
CA SER A 596 5.68 24.45 -22.14
C SER A 596 4.73 24.68 -20.94
N SER A 597 3.43 24.67 -21.20
CA SER A 597 2.39 24.72 -20.16
C SER A 597 2.22 23.38 -19.42
N GLU A 598 2.64 22.28 -20.02
CA GLU A 598 2.39 20.90 -19.56
C GLU A 598 3.41 20.40 -18.54
N VAL A 599 4.56 21.07 -18.40
CA VAL A 599 5.67 20.63 -17.53
C VAL A 599 5.55 21.18 -16.11
N SER A 600 6.02 20.41 -15.13
CA SER A 600 5.89 20.78 -13.71
C SER A 600 6.76 21.98 -13.34
N PRO A 601 6.43 22.68 -12.23
CA PRO A 601 7.26 23.74 -11.68
C PRO A 601 8.72 23.30 -11.42
N VAL A 602 8.93 22.05 -11.01
CA VAL A 602 10.27 21.48 -10.76
C VAL A 602 11.07 21.36 -12.05
N THR A 603 10.44 20.88 -13.13
CA THR A 603 11.07 20.83 -14.46
C THR A 603 11.45 22.22 -14.94
N LYS A 604 10.55 23.21 -14.79
CA LYS A 604 10.83 24.61 -15.15
C LYS A 604 11.99 25.18 -14.34
N GLN A 605 12.04 24.91 -13.04
CA GLN A 605 13.15 25.32 -12.19
C GLN A 605 14.48 24.75 -12.69
N HIS A 606 14.55 23.46 -13.02
CA HIS A 606 15.76 22.87 -13.56
C HIS A 606 16.16 23.46 -14.92
N CYS A 607 15.19 23.82 -15.77
CA CYS A 607 15.45 24.54 -17.01
C CYS A 607 16.10 25.91 -16.75
N VAL A 608 15.57 26.68 -15.79
CA VAL A 608 16.13 27.98 -15.40
C VAL A 608 17.57 27.83 -14.92
N VAL A 609 17.87 26.82 -14.09
CA VAL A 609 19.23 26.55 -13.61
C VAL A 609 20.16 26.18 -14.77
N LEU A 610 19.70 25.33 -15.70
CA LEU A 610 20.48 24.99 -16.89
C LEU A 610 20.79 26.23 -17.74
N LEU A 611 19.78 27.04 -18.07
CA LEU A 611 19.94 28.27 -18.85
C LEU A 611 20.90 29.25 -18.17
N LEU A 612 20.78 29.40 -16.85
CA LEU A 612 21.69 30.24 -16.08
C LEU A 612 23.14 29.76 -16.21
N ASN A 613 23.39 28.47 -16.00
CA ASN A 613 24.74 27.91 -16.08
C ASN A 613 25.32 28.02 -17.50
N LEU A 614 24.49 27.85 -18.53
CA LEU A 614 24.90 28.08 -19.93
C LEU A 614 25.27 29.55 -20.19
N CYS A 615 24.51 30.51 -19.65
CA CYS A 615 24.82 31.93 -19.80
C CYS A 615 26.06 32.34 -19.02
N VAL A 616 26.22 31.86 -17.78
CA VAL A 616 27.39 32.18 -16.93
C VAL A 616 28.68 31.70 -17.58
N ASN A 617 28.71 30.46 -18.08
CA ASN A 617 29.91 29.89 -18.68
C ASN A 617 30.08 30.25 -20.17
N GLY A 618 28.98 30.48 -20.90
CA GLY A 618 29.00 30.78 -22.33
C GLY A 618 29.05 32.27 -22.68
N GLY A 619 28.91 33.15 -21.68
CA GLY A 619 29.09 34.60 -21.82
C GLY A 619 28.09 35.27 -22.77
N SER A 620 28.52 36.41 -23.32
CA SER A 620 27.71 37.32 -24.13
C SER A 620 27.05 36.66 -25.34
N ASP A 621 27.68 35.67 -25.96
CA ASP A 621 27.13 34.98 -27.13
C ASP A 621 25.88 34.19 -26.79
N VAL A 622 25.90 33.46 -25.67
CA VAL A 622 24.76 32.67 -25.19
C VAL A 622 23.66 33.57 -24.64
N VAL A 623 24.02 34.60 -23.87
CA VAL A 623 23.06 35.61 -23.37
C VAL A 623 22.38 36.31 -24.54
N GLY A 624 23.14 36.71 -25.56
CA GLY A 624 22.60 37.34 -26.76
C GLY A 624 21.72 36.42 -27.60
N ALA A 625 22.01 35.12 -27.65
CA ALA A 625 21.14 34.13 -28.28
C ALA A 625 19.82 33.95 -27.51
N LEU A 626 19.88 33.94 -26.17
CA LEU A 626 18.71 33.82 -25.30
C LEU A 626 17.83 35.08 -25.35
N ALA A 627 18.45 36.26 -25.34
CA ALA A 627 17.76 37.56 -25.39
C ALA A 627 17.01 37.83 -26.70
N LYS A 628 17.35 37.10 -27.78
CA LYS A 628 16.64 37.17 -29.07
C LYS A 628 15.33 36.39 -29.08
N ASP A 629 15.10 35.49 -28.12
CA ASP A 629 13.88 34.69 -28.04
C ASP A 629 12.84 35.39 -27.14
N PRO A 630 11.76 35.96 -27.72
CA PRO A 630 10.79 36.75 -26.97
C PRO A 630 9.95 35.90 -25.99
N SER A 631 9.92 34.58 -26.15
CA SER A 631 9.13 33.67 -25.30
C SER A 631 9.78 33.42 -23.93
N VAL A 632 11.08 33.68 -23.81
CA VAL A 632 11.88 33.38 -22.62
C VAL A 632 11.48 34.29 -21.46
N MET A 633 11.33 35.60 -21.69
CA MET A 633 11.06 36.57 -20.62
C MET A 633 9.73 36.29 -19.91
N GLY A 634 8.66 36.02 -20.67
CA GLY A 634 7.35 35.66 -20.09
C GLY A 634 7.45 34.42 -19.21
N SER A 635 8.14 33.39 -19.69
CA SER A 635 8.32 32.13 -18.95
C SER A 635 9.19 32.31 -17.69
N LEU A 636 10.21 33.18 -17.73
CA LEU A 636 11.04 33.52 -16.57
C LEU A 636 10.28 34.31 -15.51
N TYR A 637 9.42 35.26 -15.91
CA TYR A 637 8.55 35.98 -14.97
C TYR A 637 7.52 35.06 -14.32
N THR A 638 6.94 34.12 -15.07
CA THR A 638 6.06 33.08 -14.50
C THR A 638 6.82 32.17 -13.52
N ALA A 639 8.06 31.80 -13.84
CA ALA A 639 8.90 31.02 -12.93
C ALA A 639 9.30 31.82 -11.67
N LEU A 640 9.40 33.15 -11.77
CA LEU A 640 9.67 34.05 -10.65
C LEU A 640 8.44 34.22 -9.74
N SER A 641 7.23 34.34 -10.31
CA SER A 641 5.98 34.54 -9.58
C SER A 641 5.53 33.28 -8.83
N ASN A 642 5.82 32.09 -9.36
CA ASN A 642 5.43 30.80 -8.76
C ASN A 642 6.40 30.34 -7.65
N GLY A 643 7.09 31.28 -7.00
CA GLY A 643 8.27 31.02 -6.18
C GLY A 643 8.05 30.13 -4.96
N GLU A 644 8.24 28.82 -5.15
CA GLU A 644 8.56 27.89 -4.07
C GLU A 644 9.96 27.27 -4.31
N CYS A 645 10.77 27.15 -3.26
CA CYS A 645 12.06 26.44 -3.22
C CYS A 645 13.20 26.94 -4.15
N GLY A 646 13.52 28.24 -4.12
CA GLY A 646 14.84 28.76 -4.58
C GLY A 646 15.01 28.99 -6.08
N GLY A 647 14.06 28.55 -6.92
CA GLY A 647 14.03 28.82 -8.37
C GLY A 647 13.93 30.31 -8.70
N GLY A 648 13.20 31.09 -7.89
CA GLY A 648 13.03 32.54 -8.11
C GLY A 648 14.35 33.33 -8.07
N ARG A 649 15.30 32.98 -7.20
CA ARG A 649 16.62 33.65 -7.15
C ARG A 649 17.43 33.41 -8.43
N LYS A 650 17.38 32.18 -8.95
CA LYS A 650 18.08 31.79 -10.18
C LYS A 650 17.41 32.41 -11.42
N ALA A 651 16.08 32.46 -11.43
CA ALA A 651 15.31 33.16 -12.48
C ALA A 651 15.62 34.66 -12.49
N SER A 652 15.64 35.30 -11.31
CA SER A 652 16.00 36.72 -11.17
C SER A 652 17.42 37.01 -11.66
N ALA A 653 18.39 36.17 -11.32
CA ALA A 653 19.76 36.32 -11.81
C ALA A 653 19.85 36.21 -13.35
N LEU A 654 19.11 35.28 -13.95
CA LEU A 654 19.06 35.13 -15.40
C LEU A 654 18.38 36.32 -16.09
N ILE A 655 17.26 36.81 -15.54
CA ILE A 655 16.58 38.02 -16.00
C ILE A 655 17.54 39.21 -15.96
N LYS A 656 18.28 39.37 -14.87
CA LYS A 656 19.25 40.48 -14.72
C LYS A 656 20.34 40.43 -15.80
N MET A 657 20.91 39.25 -16.06
CA MET A 657 21.93 39.12 -17.13
C MET A 657 21.38 39.46 -18.52
N ILE A 658 20.12 39.10 -18.81
CA ILE A 658 19.48 39.43 -20.10
C ILE A 658 19.28 40.94 -20.22
N HIS A 659 18.78 41.60 -19.17
CA HIS A 659 18.58 43.07 -19.15
C HIS A 659 19.91 43.83 -19.27
N GLU A 660 20.91 43.47 -18.46
CA GLU A 660 22.25 44.09 -18.52
C GLU A 660 22.88 43.95 -19.93
N PHE A 661 22.65 42.83 -20.61
CA PHE A 661 23.11 42.64 -22.00
C PHE A 661 22.37 43.54 -23.00
N GLN A 662 21.05 43.69 -22.84
CA GLN A 662 20.24 44.56 -23.70
C GLN A 662 20.61 46.05 -23.52
N GLU A 663 20.83 46.49 -22.27
CA GLU A 663 21.27 47.86 -21.94
C GLU A 663 22.64 48.20 -22.55
N ARG A 664 23.64 47.33 -22.39
CA ARG A 664 24.98 47.52 -22.99
C ARG A 664 24.95 47.56 -24.52
N LYS A 665 24.02 46.83 -25.14
CA LYS A 665 23.83 46.84 -26.60
C LYS A 665 23.18 48.16 -27.07
N THR A 666 22.30 48.75 -26.27
CA THR A 666 21.72 50.07 -26.56
C THR A 666 22.75 51.20 -26.40
N GLU A 667 23.63 51.13 -25.39
CA GLU A 667 24.71 52.12 -25.17
C GLU A 667 25.77 52.10 -26.29
N THR A 668 26.21 50.90 -26.72
CA THR A 668 27.17 50.75 -27.83
C THR A 668 26.57 51.09 -29.20
N GLY A 669 25.24 51.03 -29.36
CA GLY A 669 24.52 51.56 -30.53
C GLY A 669 24.49 53.09 -30.56
N LEU A 670 24.33 53.72 -29.39
CA LEU A 670 24.33 55.18 -29.23
C LEU A 670 25.72 55.80 -29.40
N GLU A 671 26.81 55.10 -29.09
CA GLU A 671 28.18 55.58 -29.38
C GLU A 671 28.52 55.59 -30.88
N ARG A 672 27.90 54.72 -31.70
CA ARG A 672 28.08 54.73 -33.16
C ARG A 672 27.36 55.88 -33.86
N GLU A 673 26.33 56.46 -33.26
CA GLU A 673 25.60 57.61 -33.84
C GLU A 673 26.20 58.97 -33.48
N ARG A 674 27.26 59.03 -32.65
CA ARG A 674 27.91 60.30 -32.25
C ARG A 674 29.21 60.64 -32.99
N PHE A 675 29.62 59.87 -33.98
CA PHE A 675 30.74 60.20 -34.87
C PHE A 675 30.36 60.08 -36.36
N ILE A 676 29.45 60.94 -36.82
CA ILE A 676 29.45 61.40 -38.20
C ILE A 676 29.46 62.93 -38.12
N HIS A 677 30.66 63.50 -38.19
CA HIS A 677 30.87 64.94 -38.22
C HIS A 677 30.26 65.55 -39.49
N ALA A 678 29.64 66.72 -39.28
CA ALA A 678 29.39 67.72 -40.28
C ALA A 678 30.64 68.00 -41.14
N TRP A 679 30.40 68.07 -42.45
CA TRP A 679 30.82 69.19 -43.29
C TRP A 679 29.57 69.77 -43.93
#